data_AF-A0A928KHP9-F1
#
_entry.id   AF-A0A928KHP9-F1
#
_cell.length_a   1.000
_cell.length_b   1.000
_cell.length_c   1.000
_cell.angle_alpha   90.00
_cell.angle_beta   90.00
_cell.angle_gamma   90.00
#
_symmetry.space_group_name_H-M   'P 1'
#
loop_
_entity.id
_entity.type
_entity.pdbx_description
1 polymer ?
#
loop_
_entity_poly.entity_id
_entity_poly.type
_entity_poly.pdbx_seq_one_letter_code
_entity_poly.pdbx_strand_id
1 'polypeptide(L)'
;MRRVELFSLRRTEDEISLFNSQAKSIFSQLDKDTNAHIITKTEVDRNPKKLCQAFADNIANDDSVEGYLFINAVDTEDSSSFVDLFTPIMAMLEDAMDCSIPYKNDGMTLENHVNVHSFKCKGTPIPGYCFYAIGKRFTVLPAFETVEDKDISLGDFIADAVRTAERIINESLKKYPEGTIILDKKATKYLKPKGRAKNFFLSFIPCKGDTAKDIVRKLIVLIAIGVFVAGAVMLLNFYVFAPAQNQSIINEIQDIFYATTDEVVYATNDEGEVVVIKGSDKNWPGLKKVNEEIVAWVKIDGTKIDYPVLEHKGDDAENQFYLYRNYKKDYSDFGSIFVDYRCLDSVKSKNLILHGHNMGSDDSMFGQLINYARNDGRTKGNPKFYKSAPIVTIDTPEGSQDYVIFALMKIDVSNELDNVFDYLIADFDSTARFMNFVYNIKIRSYLDINVPINENDQLLTLSTCSYEVENMRTIAVARKVRDNEDVSKYIESAIASAPVNIASSSFAYEYVAGNTPWYDGEGKLEGNEEVTYMKQSRTYTVQFMDGNGKVISTQIIKEGRDAKAPKENPRKTADGTYYFVFKGWDSKYTNVTKNLVVKPIFDKKLMPNATEPTTKPTTAPTEAPEPEIIETEPEVIVTEPPETEAPTTLPPVTEAPTTAPVTEAPKTEPTEAVVTTSPVVDATELTTQAQEIQ
;
A
#
# COMPACT_ATOMS: atom_id res chain seq x y z
N MET A 1 -28.88 -64.94 -0.32
CA MET A 1 -29.23 -64.07 0.80
C MET A 1 -30.00 -64.92 1.78
N ARG A 2 -29.46 -65.22 2.96
CA ARG A 2 -30.20 -66.03 3.96
C ARG A 2 -31.04 -65.19 4.90
N ARG A 3 -30.78 -63.89 4.98
CA ARG A 3 -31.30 -62.96 5.98
C ARG A 3 -31.51 -61.60 5.32
N VAL A 4 -32.76 -61.29 4.95
CA VAL A 4 -33.13 -60.07 4.22
C VAL A 4 -34.10 -59.25 5.04
N GLU A 5 -33.88 -57.94 5.10
CA GLU A 5 -34.86 -57.01 5.63
C GLU A 5 -35.68 -56.37 4.51
N LEU A 6 -36.99 -56.36 4.67
CA LEU A 6 -37.93 -55.89 3.65
C LEU A 6 -38.54 -54.54 4.05
N PHE A 7 -38.40 -53.58 3.13
CA PHE A 7 -38.98 -52.25 3.18
C PHE A 7 -40.07 -52.13 2.12
N SER A 8 -41.31 -51.83 2.52
CA SER A 8 -42.39 -51.51 1.57
C SER A 8 -42.66 -50.02 1.57
N LEU A 9 -42.53 -49.37 0.41
CA LEU A 9 -42.71 -47.94 0.25
C LEU A 9 -44.14 -47.64 -0.25
N ARG A 10 -45.00 -47.08 0.59
CA ARG A 10 -46.42 -46.79 0.25
C ARG A 10 -46.74 -45.30 0.38
N ARG A 11 -47.72 -44.83 -0.39
CA ARG A 11 -48.09 -43.40 -0.48
C ARG A 11 -49.27 -43.05 0.44
N THR A 12 -50.07 -44.02 0.87
CA THR A 12 -51.26 -43.80 1.72
C THR A 12 -51.36 -44.80 2.88
N GLU A 13 -52.04 -44.41 3.97
CA GLU A 13 -52.28 -45.30 5.13
C GLU A 13 -53.16 -46.51 4.80
N ASP A 14 -54.05 -46.38 3.81
CA ASP A 14 -54.90 -47.47 3.32
C ASP A 14 -54.08 -48.54 2.59
N GLU A 15 -53.10 -48.12 1.77
CA GLU A 15 -52.16 -49.03 1.10
C GLU A 15 -51.27 -49.79 2.11
N ILE A 16 -50.86 -49.11 3.19
CA ILE A 16 -50.10 -49.71 4.29
C ILE A 16 -50.96 -50.78 4.99
N SER A 17 -52.22 -50.48 5.29
CA SER A 17 -53.16 -51.41 5.93
C SER A 17 -53.49 -52.63 5.06
N LEU A 18 -53.67 -52.43 3.75
CA LEU A 18 -53.92 -53.51 2.81
C LEU A 18 -52.72 -54.46 2.69
N PHE A 19 -51.50 -53.92 2.57
CA PHE A 19 -50.28 -54.74 2.54
C PHE A 19 -50.11 -55.56 3.82
N ASN A 20 -50.37 -54.97 4.99
CA ASN A 20 -50.36 -55.68 6.28
C ASN A 20 -51.27 -56.92 6.31
N SER A 21 -52.44 -56.84 5.66
CA SER A 21 -53.39 -57.97 5.60
C SER A 21 -52.90 -59.14 4.73
N GLN A 22 -52.11 -58.87 3.69
CA GLN A 22 -51.62 -59.86 2.73
C GLN A 22 -50.20 -60.37 3.06
N ALA A 23 -49.41 -59.56 3.77
CA ALA A 23 -47.99 -59.76 4.06
C ALA A 23 -47.67 -61.15 4.64
N LYS A 24 -48.45 -61.64 5.60
CA LYS A 24 -48.20 -62.96 6.24
C LYS A 24 -48.25 -64.14 5.24
N SER A 25 -49.16 -64.08 4.27
CA SER A 25 -49.30 -65.13 3.24
C SER A 25 -48.16 -65.07 2.23
N ILE A 26 -47.75 -63.87 1.83
CA ILE A 26 -46.67 -63.60 0.88
C ILE A 26 -45.34 -64.08 1.47
N PHE A 27 -45.05 -63.76 2.73
CA PHE A 27 -43.79 -64.12 3.38
C PHE A 27 -43.64 -65.62 3.62
N SER A 28 -44.74 -66.32 3.96
CA SER A 28 -44.70 -67.79 4.10
C SER A 28 -44.44 -68.52 2.77
N GLN A 29 -44.74 -67.91 1.61
CA GLN A 29 -44.41 -68.45 0.29
C GLN A 29 -42.96 -68.14 -0.09
N LEU A 30 -42.51 -66.90 0.14
CA LEU A 30 -41.14 -66.46 -0.13
C LEU A 30 -40.07 -67.26 0.63
N ASP A 31 -40.30 -67.56 1.92
CA ASP A 31 -39.40 -68.39 2.73
C ASP A 31 -39.25 -69.82 2.14
N LYS A 32 -40.30 -70.35 1.50
CA LYS A 32 -40.29 -71.69 0.88
C LYS A 32 -39.60 -71.73 -0.48
N ASP A 33 -39.76 -70.67 -1.29
CA ASP A 33 -39.36 -70.68 -2.71
C ASP A 33 -37.98 -70.06 -2.99
N THR A 34 -37.41 -69.30 -2.05
CA THR A 34 -36.18 -68.52 -2.27
C THR A 34 -35.03 -68.82 -1.32
N ASN A 35 -35.27 -69.59 -0.24
CA ASN A 35 -34.29 -69.85 0.81
C ASN A 35 -33.76 -68.56 1.51
N ALA A 36 -34.46 -67.43 1.33
CA ALA A 36 -34.18 -66.16 1.98
C ALA A 36 -35.12 -66.01 3.17
N HIS A 37 -34.60 -66.06 4.40
CA HIS A 37 -35.40 -65.75 5.59
C HIS A 37 -35.57 -64.25 5.72
N ILE A 38 -36.82 -63.80 5.66
CA ILE A 38 -37.17 -62.40 5.91
C ILE A 38 -37.11 -62.17 7.43
N ILE A 39 -36.18 -61.33 7.89
CA ILE A 39 -35.94 -61.13 9.33
C ILE A 39 -36.89 -60.09 9.92
N THR A 40 -37.03 -58.96 9.24
CA THR A 40 -37.75 -57.79 9.74
C THR A 40 -38.56 -57.16 8.60
N LYS A 41 -39.76 -56.69 8.93
CA LYS A 41 -40.67 -55.98 8.02
C LYS A 41 -40.82 -54.55 8.53
N THR A 42 -40.41 -53.59 7.71
CA THR A 42 -40.51 -52.17 8.07
C THR A 42 -41.31 -51.43 7.00
N GLU A 43 -42.42 -50.81 7.43
CA GLU A 43 -43.27 -50.01 6.55
C GLU A 43 -42.80 -48.57 6.58
N VAL A 44 -42.55 -48.01 5.41
CA VAL A 44 -42.01 -46.67 5.33
C VAL A 44 -42.78 -45.87 4.29
N ASP A 45 -43.30 -44.75 4.74
CA ASP A 45 -43.72 -43.65 3.88
C ASP A 45 -42.52 -43.20 3.02
N ARG A 46 -42.75 -42.82 1.76
CA ARG A 46 -41.69 -42.25 0.90
C ARG A 46 -41.07 -40.96 1.44
N ASN A 47 -41.56 -40.43 2.55
CA ASN A 47 -40.90 -39.37 3.30
C ASN A 47 -39.42 -39.72 3.62
N PRO A 48 -38.45 -38.99 3.05
CA PRO A 48 -37.02 -39.28 3.23
C PRO A 48 -36.60 -39.33 4.69
N LYS A 49 -37.16 -38.49 5.58
CA LYS A 49 -36.78 -38.48 7.00
C LYS A 49 -37.22 -39.74 7.74
N LYS A 50 -38.41 -40.27 7.43
CA LYS A 50 -38.91 -41.51 8.04
C LYS A 50 -38.15 -42.73 7.52
N LEU A 51 -37.85 -42.74 6.23
CA LEU A 51 -36.96 -43.73 5.63
C LEU A 51 -35.58 -43.68 6.29
N CYS A 52 -35.06 -42.49 6.52
CA CYS A 52 -33.78 -42.34 7.19
C CYS A 52 -33.82 -42.88 8.62
N GLN A 53 -34.83 -42.52 9.42
CA GLN A 53 -34.93 -43.03 10.78
C GLN A 53 -35.00 -44.57 10.81
N ALA A 54 -35.88 -45.15 9.99
CA ALA A 54 -36.05 -46.61 9.90
C ALA A 54 -34.78 -47.35 9.44
N PHE A 55 -33.98 -46.72 8.58
CA PHE A 55 -32.75 -47.30 8.06
C PHE A 55 -31.57 -47.16 9.04
N ALA A 56 -31.49 -46.03 9.77
CA ALA A 56 -30.47 -45.79 10.80
C ALA A 56 -30.61 -46.76 11.98
N ASP A 57 -31.85 -47.05 12.40
CA ASP A 57 -32.13 -47.94 13.52
C ASP A 57 -31.71 -49.40 13.23
N ASN A 58 -31.73 -49.83 11.96
CA ASN A 58 -31.49 -51.21 11.55
C ASN A 58 -30.06 -51.49 11.04
N ILE A 59 -29.41 -50.55 10.34
CA ILE A 59 -28.06 -50.76 9.77
C ILE A 59 -26.94 -50.71 10.80
N ALA A 60 -27.09 -49.92 11.85
CA ALA A 60 -26.00 -49.65 12.79
C ALA A 60 -25.74 -50.82 13.77
N ASN A 61 -26.63 -51.81 13.88
CA ASN A 61 -26.63 -52.72 15.03
C ASN A 61 -26.74 -54.23 14.74
N ASP A 62 -26.95 -54.68 13.49
CA ASP A 62 -27.07 -56.13 13.19
C ASP A 62 -26.25 -56.60 11.98
N ASP A 63 -25.07 -57.17 12.25
CA ASP A 63 -24.22 -57.83 11.26
C ASP A 63 -24.89 -59.02 10.58
N SER A 64 -26.00 -59.53 11.14
CA SER A 64 -26.68 -60.72 10.64
C SER A 64 -27.57 -60.46 9.42
N VAL A 65 -27.89 -59.22 9.09
CA VAL A 65 -28.63 -58.86 7.87
C VAL A 65 -27.70 -58.92 6.65
N GLU A 66 -28.02 -59.69 5.62
CA GLU A 66 -27.19 -59.86 4.41
C GLU A 66 -27.64 -58.96 3.23
N GLY A 67 -28.86 -58.42 3.28
CA GLY A 67 -29.39 -57.53 2.25
C GLY A 67 -30.72 -56.87 2.61
N TYR A 68 -31.07 -55.88 1.80
CA TYR A 68 -32.23 -55.02 1.91
C TYR A 68 -33.06 -55.07 0.64
N LEU A 69 -34.36 -55.29 0.79
CA LEU A 69 -35.32 -55.39 -0.31
C LEU A 69 -36.36 -54.27 -0.19
N PHE A 70 -36.38 -53.37 -1.15
CA PHE A 70 -37.36 -52.29 -1.26
C PHE A 70 -38.40 -52.66 -2.31
N ILE A 71 -39.68 -52.70 -1.94
CA ILE A 71 -40.80 -52.94 -2.87
C ILE A 71 -41.67 -51.69 -2.97
N ASN A 72 -42.37 -51.53 -4.11
CA ASN A 72 -43.16 -50.35 -4.43
C ASN A 72 -42.34 -49.06 -4.47
N ALA A 73 -41.07 -49.18 -4.87
CA ALA A 73 -40.09 -48.11 -4.81
C ALA A 73 -39.94 -47.35 -6.14
N VAL A 74 -40.36 -47.96 -7.25
CA VAL A 74 -40.23 -47.43 -8.61
C VAL A 74 -41.60 -47.39 -9.27
N ASP A 75 -41.98 -46.23 -9.79
CA ASP A 75 -43.31 -46.03 -10.41
C ASP A 75 -43.25 -45.63 -11.88
N THR A 76 -42.05 -45.41 -12.40
CA THR A 76 -41.82 -44.85 -13.74
C THR A 76 -40.84 -45.72 -14.50
N GLU A 77 -40.95 -45.75 -15.82
CA GLU A 77 -39.95 -46.43 -16.68
C GLU A 77 -38.58 -45.75 -16.59
N ASP A 78 -38.55 -44.45 -16.27
CA ASP A 78 -37.34 -43.68 -16.02
C ASP A 78 -36.81 -43.87 -14.58
N SER A 79 -35.50 -43.68 -14.40
CA SER A 79 -34.80 -43.89 -13.13
C SER A 79 -35.06 -42.82 -12.05
N SER A 80 -35.93 -41.84 -12.31
CA SER A 80 -36.18 -40.70 -11.41
C SER A 80 -36.63 -41.11 -10.00
N SER A 81 -37.63 -42.00 -9.92
CA SER A 81 -38.13 -42.52 -8.63
C SER A 81 -37.09 -43.34 -7.86
N PHE A 82 -36.17 -44.01 -8.56
CA PHE A 82 -35.02 -44.68 -7.93
C PHE A 82 -33.99 -43.68 -7.41
N VAL A 83 -33.68 -42.61 -8.16
CA VAL A 83 -32.71 -41.58 -7.75
C VAL A 83 -33.18 -40.83 -6.49
N ASP A 84 -34.48 -40.52 -6.41
CA ASP A 84 -35.09 -39.88 -5.23
C ASP A 84 -34.97 -40.75 -3.97
N LEU A 85 -34.93 -42.07 -4.13
CA LEU A 85 -34.72 -43.03 -3.04
C LEU A 85 -33.23 -43.26 -2.73
N PHE A 86 -32.41 -43.36 -3.77
CA PHE A 86 -30.99 -43.72 -3.68
C PHE A 86 -30.15 -42.65 -2.99
N THR A 87 -30.39 -41.37 -3.29
CA THR A 87 -29.60 -40.25 -2.75
C THR A 87 -29.70 -40.13 -1.23
N PRO A 88 -30.90 -40.15 -0.61
CA PRO A 88 -31.03 -40.19 0.85
C PRO A 88 -30.35 -41.41 1.49
N ILE A 89 -30.50 -42.59 0.90
CA ILE A 89 -29.87 -43.83 1.39
C ILE A 89 -28.35 -43.69 1.42
N MET A 90 -27.75 -43.16 0.35
CA MET A 90 -26.29 -43.01 0.29
C MET A 90 -25.76 -41.97 1.30
N ALA A 91 -26.42 -40.82 1.42
CA ALA A 91 -26.03 -39.78 2.39
C ALA A 91 -26.05 -40.29 3.84
N MET A 92 -26.99 -41.17 4.17
CA MET A 92 -27.04 -41.82 5.48
C MET A 92 -25.91 -42.80 5.72
N LEU A 93 -25.58 -43.62 4.71
CA LEU A 93 -24.47 -44.56 4.83
C LEU A 93 -23.15 -43.82 5.06
N GLU A 94 -22.97 -42.66 4.40
CA GLU A 94 -21.83 -41.77 4.65
C GLU A 94 -21.77 -41.26 6.09
N ASP A 95 -22.92 -40.90 6.67
CA ASP A 95 -23.00 -40.39 8.03
C ASP A 95 -22.75 -41.48 9.08
N ALA A 96 -23.41 -42.63 8.94
CA ALA A 96 -23.26 -43.77 9.84
C ALA A 96 -21.81 -44.30 9.88
N MET A 97 -21.08 -44.19 8.77
CA MET A 97 -19.70 -44.65 8.66
C MET A 97 -18.65 -43.54 8.88
N ASP A 98 -19.05 -42.31 9.19
CA ASP A 98 -18.16 -41.13 9.31
C ASP A 98 -17.16 -40.98 8.13
N CYS A 99 -17.61 -41.27 6.92
CA CYS A 99 -16.78 -41.22 5.73
C CYS A 99 -17.59 -40.83 4.50
N SER A 100 -16.94 -40.22 3.51
CA SER A 100 -17.60 -39.95 2.23
C SER A 100 -17.52 -41.18 1.33
N ILE A 101 -18.68 -41.56 0.81
CA ILE A 101 -18.89 -42.55 -0.25
C ILE A 101 -19.08 -41.73 -1.53
N PRO A 102 -18.10 -41.66 -2.42
CA PRO A 102 -18.28 -40.96 -3.69
C PRO A 102 -19.41 -41.59 -4.53
N TYR A 103 -20.49 -40.85 -4.76
CA TYR A 103 -21.52 -41.11 -5.76
C TYR A 103 -21.90 -39.78 -6.43
N LYS A 104 -22.40 -39.82 -7.67
CA LYS A 104 -22.90 -38.62 -8.38
C LYS A 104 -24.37 -38.82 -8.71
N ASN A 105 -25.17 -37.77 -8.51
CA ASN A 105 -26.64 -37.79 -8.63
C ASN A 105 -27.15 -37.77 -10.08
N ASP A 106 -26.25 -37.88 -11.08
CA ASP A 106 -26.60 -37.82 -12.49
C ASP A 106 -26.87 -39.25 -13.00
N GLY A 107 -28.14 -39.57 -13.25
CA GLY A 107 -28.66 -40.89 -13.60
C GLY A 107 -27.71 -41.81 -14.39
N MET A 108 -27.14 -42.77 -13.65
CA MET A 108 -26.44 -44.00 -14.07
C MET A 108 -25.07 -43.89 -14.78
N THR A 109 -24.14 -44.65 -14.18
CA THR A 109 -22.73 -44.93 -14.49
C THR A 109 -21.74 -43.77 -14.34
N LEU A 110 -20.81 -43.92 -13.38
CA LEU A 110 -19.54 -43.20 -13.35
C LEU A 110 -18.42 -44.16 -12.96
N GLU A 111 -17.35 -44.09 -13.74
CA GLU A 111 -16.10 -44.78 -13.54
C GLU A 111 -15.62 -44.59 -12.10
N ASN A 112 -15.60 -45.70 -11.37
CA ASN A 112 -14.96 -45.93 -10.06
C ASN A 112 -15.80 -45.98 -8.79
N HIS A 113 -17.14 -45.90 -8.77
CA HIS A 113 -17.90 -46.03 -7.50
C HIS A 113 -19.29 -46.69 -7.64
N VAL A 114 -19.83 -47.26 -6.53
CA VAL A 114 -21.01 -48.18 -6.39
C VAL A 114 -21.75 -48.50 -7.70
N ASN A 115 -21.57 -49.72 -8.21
CA ASN A 115 -22.21 -50.18 -9.44
C ASN A 115 -23.70 -50.48 -9.21
N VAL A 116 -24.57 -49.62 -9.77
CA VAL A 116 -26.01 -49.84 -9.82
C VAL A 116 -26.38 -50.50 -11.15
N HIS A 117 -27.15 -51.59 -11.08
CA HIS A 117 -27.61 -52.34 -12.24
C HIS A 117 -29.14 -52.31 -12.31
N SER A 118 -29.69 -51.96 -13.46
CA SER A 118 -31.10 -52.18 -13.76
C SER A 118 -31.33 -53.59 -14.28
N PHE A 119 -32.51 -54.15 -14.01
CA PHE A 119 -32.92 -55.46 -14.52
C PHE A 119 -34.41 -55.49 -14.81
N LYS A 120 -34.79 -56.31 -15.79
CA LYS A 120 -36.19 -56.49 -16.16
C LYS A 120 -36.91 -57.32 -15.10
N CYS A 121 -38.02 -56.79 -14.56
CA CYS A 121 -38.89 -57.53 -13.68
C CYS A 121 -39.96 -58.29 -14.49
N LYS A 122 -40.31 -59.50 -14.06
CA LYS A 122 -41.26 -60.35 -14.79
C LYS A 122 -42.66 -59.74 -14.76
N GLY A 123 -43.31 -59.65 -15.93
CA GLY A 123 -44.70 -59.21 -16.06
C GLY A 123 -44.94 -57.71 -15.93
N THR A 124 -43.91 -56.87 -15.80
CA THR A 124 -44.03 -55.40 -15.74
C THR A 124 -43.06 -54.74 -16.73
N PRO A 125 -43.44 -53.61 -17.38
CA PRO A 125 -42.51 -52.81 -18.18
C PRO A 125 -41.51 -52.04 -17.32
N ILE A 126 -41.79 -51.84 -16.03
CA ILE A 126 -40.97 -51.04 -15.12
C ILE A 126 -39.76 -51.87 -14.63
N PRO A 127 -38.52 -51.33 -14.73
CA PRO A 127 -37.33 -52.04 -14.29
C PRO A 127 -37.22 -52.09 -12.75
N GLY A 128 -36.51 -53.12 -12.26
CA GLY A 128 -35.95 -53.15 -10.92
C GLY A 128 -34.50 -52.70 -10.93
N TYR A 129 -33.97 -52.34 -9.76
CA TYR A 129 -32.58 -51.92 -9.59
C TYR A 129 -31.90 -52.72 -8.48
N CYS A 130 -30.62 -53.02 -8.64
CA CYS A 130 -29.84 -53.69 -7.61
C CYS A 130 -28.40 -53.16 -7.55
N PHE A 131 -27.83 -53.14 -6.35
CA PHE A 131 -26.46 -52.72 -6.13
C PHE A 131 -25.89 -53.39 -4.87
N TYR A 132 -24.57 -53.34 -4.75
CA TYR A 132 -23.86 -53.79 -3.56
C TYR A 132 -23.07 -52.62 -2.99
N ALA A 133 -23.29 -52.33 -1.71
CA ALA A 133 -22.58 -51.29 -0.98
C ALA A 133 -22.34 -51.79 0.44
N ILE A 134 -21.22 -51.39 1.05
CA ILE A 134 -20.91 -51.59 2.47
C ILE A 134 -21.09 -53.02 2.98
N GLY A 135 -20.75 -54.02 2.17
CA GLY A 135 -20.92 -55.42 2.57
C GLY A 135 -22.34 -56.00 2.39
N LYS A 136 -23.33 -55.19 2.00
CA LYS A 136 -24.76 -55.53 1.97
C LYS A 136 -25.32 -55.46 0.54
N ARG A 137 -26.32 -56.31 0.25
CA ARG A 137 -27.02 -56.35 -1.06
C ARG A 137 -28.27 -55.51 -1.02
N PHE A 138 -28.49 -54.67 -2.02
CA PHE A 138 -29.68 -53.83 -2.14
C PHE A 138 -30.45 -54.20 -3.39
N THR A 139 -31.75 -54.45 -3.25
CA THR A 139 -32.68 -54.73 -4.35
C THR A 139 -33.88 -53.81 -4.23
N VAL A 140 -34.22 -53.12 -5.31
CA VAL A 140 -35.29 -52.12 -5.39
C VAL A 140 -36.25 -52.51 -6.51
N LEU A 141 -37.50 -52.77 -6.16
CA LEU A 141 -38.53 -53.29 -7.06
C LEU A 141 -39.63 -52.27 -7.32
N PRO A 142 -40.25 -52.29 -8.51
CA PRO A 142 -41.44 -51.51 -8.78
C PRO A 142 -42.65 -52.03 -8.00
N ALA A 143 -43.74 -51.27 -8.08
CA ALA A 143 -45.00 -51.66 -7.45
C ALA A 143 -45.58 -52.94 -8.09
N PHE A 144 -46.06 -53.89 -7.29
CA PHE A 144 -46.63 -55.13 -7.84
C PHE A 144 -47.87 -54.88 -8.69
N GLU A 145 -48.60 -53.79 -8.40
CA GLU A 145 -49.76 -53.35 -9.14
C GLU A 145 -49.42 -53.01 -10.61
N THR A 146 -48.14 -52.87 -10.96
CA THR A 146 -47.67 -52.63 -12.33
C THR A 146 -47.46 -53.93 -13.12
N VAL A 147 -47.69 -55.09 -12.51
CA VAL A 147 -47.61 -56.39 -13.19
C VAL A 147 -48.89 -56.61 -14.01
N GLU A 148 -48.73 -56.67 -15.33
CA GLU A 148 -49.84 -56.81 -16.28
C GLU A 148 -50.35 -58.25 -16.38
N ASP A 149 -49.48 -59.22 -16.12
CA ASP A 149 -49.79 -60.66 -16.15
C ASP A 149 -50.43 -61.12 -14.83
N LYS A 150 -51.75 -61.33 -14.87
CA LYS A 150 -52.56 -61.72 -13.70
C LYS A 150 -52.27 -63.13 -13.17
N ASP A 151 -51.55 -63.96 -13.93
CA ASP A 151 -51.17 -65.31 -13.50
C ASP A 151 -49.90 -65.31 -12.64
N ILE A 152 -49.19 -64.18 -12.52
CA ILE A 152 -48.01 -64.03 -11.66
C ILE A 152 -48.44 -63.67 -10.25
N SER A 153 -48.10 -64.51 -9.27
CA SER A 153 -48.30 -64.16 -7.86
C SER A 153 -47.24 -63.17 -7.37
N LEU A 154 -47.55 -62.39 -6.32
CA LEU A 154 -46.58 -61.49 -5.69
C LEU A 154 -45.35 -62.23 -5.14
N GLY A 155 -45.54 -63.46 -4.65
CA GLY A 155 -44.44 -64.33 -4.23
C GLY A 155 -43.50 -64.67 -5.38
N ASP A 156 -44.07 -65.09 -6.52
CA ASP A 156 -43.30 -65.40 -7.73
C ASP A 156 -42.57 -64.18 -8.30
N PHE A 157 -43.23 -63.03 -8.29
CA PHE A 157 -42.67 -61.76 -8.73
C PHE A 157 -41.43 -61.36 -7.92
N ILE A 158 -41.55 -61.35 -6.58
CA ILE A 158 -40.43 -61.02 -5.70
C ILE A 158 -39.33 -62.07 -5.82
N ALA A 159 -39.68 -63.37 -5.85
CA ALA A 159 -38.73 -64.46 -5.94
C ALA A 159 -37.87 -64.40 -7.21
N ASP A 160 -38.51 -64.17 -8.36
CA ASP A 160 -37.81 -64.04 -9.65
C ASP A 160 -36.90 -62.80 -9.67
N ALA A 161 -37.40 -61.66 -9.17
CA ALA A 161 -36.64 -60.43 -9.12
C ALA A 161 -35.42 -60.54 -8.19
N VAL A 162 -35.58 -61.16 -7.02
CA VAL A 162 -34.49 -61.41 -6.07
C VAL A 162 -33.45 -62.35 -6.66
N ARG A 163 -33.85 -63.46 -7.29
CA ARG A 163 -32.89 -64.38 -7.96
C ARG A 163 -32.12 -63.67 -9.08
N THR A 164 -32.80 -62.81 -9.84
CA THR A 164 -32.20 -62.03 -10.91
C THR A 164 -31.19 -61.00 -10.36
N ALA A 165 -31.58 -60.25 -9.34
CA ALA A 165 -30.71 -59.31 -8.65
C ALA A 165 -29.48 -60.00 -8.03
N GLU A 166 -29.66 -61.16 -7.38
CA GLU A 166 -28.55 -61.94 -6.84
C GLU A 166 -27.56 -62.39 -7.91
N ARG A 167 -28.07 -62.88 -9.04
CA ARG A 167 -27.22 -63.28 -10.17
C ARG A 167 -26.40 -62.10 -10.68
N ILE A 168 -27.05 -60.96 -10.89
CA ILE A 168 -26.40 -59.73 -11.39
C ILE A 168 -25.36 -59.20 -10.40
N ILE A 169 -25.70 -59.13 -9.11
CA ILE A 169 -24.76 -58.69 -8.07
C ILE A 169 -23.57 -59.66 -8.01
N ASN A 170 -23.79 -60.97 -8.00
CA ASN A 170 -22.70 -61.95 -7.92
C ASN A 170 -21.81 -61.93 -9.18
N GLU A 171 -22.38 -61.72 -10.37
CA GLU A 171 -21.62 -61.50 -11.61
C GLU A 171 -20.82 -60.18 -11.54
N SER A 172 -21.42 -59.11 -11.02
CA SER A 172 -20.76 -57.82 -10.83
C SER A 172 -19.60 -57.92 -9.84
N LEU A 173 -19.77 -58.64 -8.73
CA LEU A 173 -18.72 -58.90 -7.72
C LEU A 173 -17.55 -59.74 -8.28
N LYS A 174 -17.84 -60.70 -9.18
CA LYS A 174 -16.79 -61.47 -9.87
C LYS A 174 -16.00 -60.61 -10.86
N LYS A 175 -16.70 -59.73 -11.58
CA LYS A 175 -16.11 -58.86 -12.62
C LYS A 175 -15.34 -57.68 -12.02
N TYR A 176 -15.79 -57.17 -10.88
CA TYR A 176 -15.23 -56.01 -10.18
C TYR A 176 -14.97 -56.32 -8.70
N PRO A 177 -14.02 -57.22 -8.37
CA PRO A 177 -13.74 -57.58 -6.98
C PRO A 177 -13.20 -56.40 -6.15
N GLU A 178 -12.55 -55.41 -6.79
CA GLU A 178 -12.04 -54.20 -6.15
C GLU A 178 -12.97 -52.97 -6.30
N GLY A 179 -13.98 -53.04 -7.18
CA GLY A 179 -14.91 -51.94 -7.47
C GLY A 179 -16.14 -51.91 -6.57
N THR A 180 -16.03 -52.53 -5.41
CA THR A 180 -17.12 -52.80 -4.49
C THR A 180 -16.67 -52.35 -3.10
N ILE A 181 -17.46 -51.54 -2.39
CA ILE A 181 -17.18 -51.19 -0.99
C ILE A 181 -17.40 -52.46 -0.14
N ILE A 182 -16.39 -53.32 -0.08
CA ILE A 182 -16.32 -54.47 0.83
C ILE A 182 -15.76 -53.91 2.14
N LEU A 183 -16.43 -54.09 3.28
CA LEU A 183 -15.89 -53.75 4.60
C LEU A 183 -14.76 -54.73 5.01
N ASP A 184 -13.74 -54.89 4.18
CA ASP A 184 -12.45 -55.49 4.57
C ASP A 184 -11.45 -54.36 4.82
N LYS A 185 -10.46 -54.58 5.69
CA LYS A 185 -9.41 -53.64 6.12
C LYS A 185 -8.70 -52.93 4.96
N LYS A 186 -8.77 -53.45 3.73
CA LYS A 186 -8.24 -52.83 2.50
C LYS A 186 -9.13 -51.75 1.87
N ALA A 187 -10.43 -51.72 2.15
CA ALA A 187 -11.36 -50.75 1.55
C ALA A 187 -11.32 -49.34 2.16
N THR A 188 -10.58 -49.18 3.26
CA THR A 188 -10.25 -47.86 3.86
C THR A 188 -9.55 -46.92 2.89
N LYS A 189 -8.96 -47.41 1.80
CA LYS A 189 -8.30 -46.59 0.76
C LYS A 189 -9.27 -45.73 -0.04
N TYR A 190 -10.53 -46.15 -0.19
CA TYR A 190 -11.51 -45.48 -1.06
C TYR A 190 -12.54 -44.64 -0.28
N LEU A 191 -12.57 -44.79 1.04
CA LEU A 191 -13.36 -43.98 1.96
C LEU A 191 -12.54 -42.75 2.36
N LYS A 192 -13.06 -41.55 2.12
CA LYS A 192 -12.41 -40.32 2.62
C LYS A 192 -12.95 -40.04 4.03
N PRO A 193 -12.11 -39.98 5.08
CA PRO A 193 -12.60 -39.56 6.39
C PRO A 193 -13.14 -38.13 6.30
N LYS A 194 -14.28 -37.85 6.94
CA LYS A 194 -14.74 -36.46 7.12
C LYS A 194 -13.62 -35.76 7.91
N GLY A 195 -12.89 -34.85 7.26
CA GLY A 195 -11.67 -34.28 7.82
C GLY A 195 -11.95 -33.60 9.16
N ARG A 196 -11.47 -34.20 10.26
CA ARG A 196 -11.38 -33.54 11.57
C ARG A 196 -10.62 -32.24 11.35
N ALA A 197 -11.23 -31.08 11.60
CA ALA A 197 -10.61 -29.78 11.42
C ALA A 197 -9.22 -29.81 12.07
N LYS A 198 -8.16 -29.92 11.25
CA LYS A 198 -6.79 -29.82 11.77
C LYS A 198 -6.71 -28.41 12.34
N ASN A 199 -6.53 -28.30 13.66
CA ASN A 199 -6.39 -27.03 14.36
C ASN A 199 -5.53 -26.10 13.50
N PHE A 200 -6.09 -24.95 13.10
CA PHE A 200 -5.45 -23.98 12.20
C PHE A 200 -3.96 -23.76 12.54
N PHE A 201 -3.62 -23.72 13.83
CA PHE A 201 -2.27 -23.60 14.35
C PHE A 201 -1.29 -24.72 13.95
N LEU A 202 -1.74 -25.98 13.82
CA LEU A 202 -0.90 -27.11 13.39
C LEU A 202 -0.49 -27.02 11.91
N SER A 203 -1.12 -26.15 11.13
CA SER A 203 -0.75 -25.91 9.74
C SER A 203 0.48 -25.01 9.57
N PHE A 204 0.84 -24.25 10.62
CA PHE A 204 1.93 -23.26 10.63
C PHE A 204 3.16 -23.68 11.43
N ILE A 205 3.01 -24.58 12.43
CA ILE A 205 4.12 -25.01 13.30
C ILE A 205 4.65 -26.39 12.86
N PRO A 206 5.97 -26.57 12.69
CA PRO A 206 6.56 -27.88 12.40
C PRO A 206 6.24 -28.90 13.50
N CYS A 207 5.72 -30.06 13.11
CA CYS A 207 5.28 -31.11 14.03
C CYS A 207 5.99 -32.44 13.76
N LYS A 208 6.10 -33.29 14.78
CA LYS A 208 6.62 -34.67 14.60
C LYS A 208 5.70 -35.45 13.65
N GLY A 209 6.26 -35.93 12.54
CA GLY A 209 5.53 -36.63 11.47
C GLY A 209 5.35 -35.84 10.16
N ASP A 210 5.74 -34.55 10.14
CA ASP A 210 5.77 -33.77 8.91
C ASP A 210 6.85 -34.27 7.93
N THR A 211 6.56 -34.22 6.63
CA THR A 211 7.59 -34.48 5.61
C THR A 211 8.62 -33.35 5.56
N ALA A 212 9.82 -33.60 5.01
CA ALA A 212 10.84 -32.57 4.86
C ALA A 212 10.32 -31.33 4.10
N LYS A 213 9.47 -31.52 3.09
CA LYS A 213 8.82 -30.44 2.34
C LYS A 213 7.85 -29.64 3.21
N ASP A 214 7.09 -30.30 4.08
CA ASP A 214 6.14 -29.63 4.99
C ASP A 214 6.86 -28.81 6.05
N ILE A 215 7.97 -29.33 6.59
CA ILE A 215 8.81 -28.61 7.56
C ILE A 215 9.36 -27.33 6.92
N VAL A 216 9.95 -27.43 5.71
CA VAL A 216 10.50 -26.28 4.99
C VAL A 216 9.43 -25.23 4.71
N ARG A 217 8.26 -25.63 4.19
CA ARG A 217 7.14 -24.71 3.94
C ARG A 217 6.72 -23.96 5.20
N LYS A 218 6.58 -24.66 6.33
CA LYS A 218 6.16 -24.07 7.61
C LYS A 218 7.20 -23.09 8.15
N LEU A 219 8.49 -23.42 8.05
CA LEU A 219 9.58 -22.51 8.44
C LEU A 219 9.59 -21.23 7.61
N ILE A 220 9.39 -21.32 6.29
CA ILE A 220 9.28 -20.12 5.43
C ILE A 220 8.13 -19.22 5.89
N VAL A 221 6.97 -19.80 6.22
CA VAL A 221 5.82 -19.03 6.70
C VAL A 221 6.11 -18.37 8.06
N LEU A 222 6.78 -19.05 8.99
CA LEU A 222 7.16 -18.47 10.28
C LEU A 222 8.17 -17.32 10.11
N ILE A 223 9.14 -17.45 9.20
CA ILE A 223 10.07 -16.37 8.88
C ILE A 223 9.31 -15.18 8.27
N ALA A 224 8.39 -15.42 7.33
CA ALA A 224 7.58 -14.37 6.74
C ALA A 224 6.70 -13.64 7.79
N ILE A 225 6.10 -14.38 8.73
CA ILE A 225 5.37 -13.80 9.86
C ILE A 225 6.30 -12.96 10.74
N GLY A 226 7.52 -13.46 11.03
CA GLY A 226 8.52 -12.70 11.79
C GLY A 226 8.90 -11.38 11.13
N VAL A 227 9.15 -11.39 9.82
CA VAL A 227 9.43 -10.17 9.04
C VAL A 227 8.23 -9.24 9.03
N PHE A 228 7.01 -9.77 8.87
CA PHE A 228 5.78 -8.98 8.91
C PHE A 228 5.58 -8.29 10.27
N VAL A 229 5.76 -9.03 11.38
CA VAL A 229 5.63 -8.48 12.74
C VAL A 229 6.71 -7.43 13.00
N ALA A 230 7.97 -7.68 12.59
CA ALA A 230 9.04 -6.70 12.72
C ALA A 230 8.74 -5.42 11.92
N GLY A 231 8.25 -5.55 10.69
CA GLY A 231 7.80 -4.42 9.87
C GLY A 231 6.64 -3.66 10.49
N ALA A 232 5.64 -4.35 11.04
CA ALA A 232 4.52 -3.74 11.75
C ALA A 232 4.97 -2.96 13.00
N VAL A 233 5.89 -3.52 13.79
CA VAL A 233 6.47 -2.84 14.96
C VAL A 233 7.25 -1.59 14.54
N MET A 234 8.06 -1.67 13.48
CA MET A 234 8.78 -0.51 12.95
C MET A 234 7.83 0.60 12.47
N LEU A 235 6.76 0.25 11.75
CA LEU A 235 5.75 1.21 11.31
C LEU A 235 5.01 1.85 12.49
N LEU A 236 4.64 1.06 13.51
CA LEU A 236 4.03 1.60 14.73
C LEU A 236 4.98 2.55 15.47
N ASN A 237 6.27 2.21 15.53
CA ASN A 237 7.26 3.11 16.12
C ASN A 237 7.35 4.43 15.36
N PHE A 238 7.45 4.38 14.03
CA PHE A 238 7.63 5.56 13.19
C PHE A 238 6.39 6.47 13.12
N TYR A 239 5.19 5.90 13.04
CA TYR A 239 3.95 6.67 12.83
C TYR A 239 3.14 6.94 14.11
N VAL A 240 3.43 6.25 15.22
CA VAL A 240 2.64 6.38 16.46
C VAL A 240 3.53 6.71 17.65
N PHE A 241 4.48 5.84 18.00
CA PHE A 241 5.23 5.99 19.26
C PHE A 241 6.23 7.16 19.23
N ALA A 242 7.05 7.29 18.19
CA ALA A 242 8.03 8.36 18.09
C ALA A 242 7.38 9.76 17.98
N PRO A 243 6.35 9.97 17.13
CA PRO A 243 5.56 11.22 17.14
C PRO A 243 4.96 11.55 18.50
N ALA A 244 4.36 10.57 19.20
CA ALA A 244 3.77 10.79 20.51
C ALA A 244 4.82 11.18 21.57
N GLN A 245 6.00 10.58 21.54
CA GLN A 245 7.12 10.94 22.41
C GLN A 245 7.60 12.37 22.13
N ASN A 246 7.79 12.73 20.85
CA ASN A 246 8.18 14.08 20.48
C ASN A 246 7.14 15.12 20.92
N GLN A 247 5.84 14.84 20.69
CA GLN A 247 4.76 15.71 21.15
C GLN A 247 4.78 15.90 22.67
N SER A 248 5.04 14.85 23.45
CA SER A 248 5.19 14.97 24.91
C SER A 248 6.34 15.88 25.31
N ILE A 249 7.48 15.80 24.62
CA ILE A 249 8.65 16.66 24.85
C ILE A 249 8.32 18.12 24.51
N ILE A 250 7.63 18.36 23.39
CA ILE A 250 7.18 19.70 22.98
C ILE A 250 6.15 20.28 23.97
N ASN A 251 5.17 19.49 24.42
CA ASN A 251 4.19 19.94 25.41
C ASN A 251 4.87 20.38 26.71
N GLU A 252 5.91 19.65 27.17
CA GLU A 252 6.66 20.02 28.38
C GLU A 252 7.29 21.41 28.25
N ILE A 253 7.90 21.76 27.11
CA ILE A 253 8.52 23.08 26.93
C ILE A 253 7.49 24.18 26.67
N GLN A 254 6.36 23.84 26.02
CA GLN A 254 5.20 24.73 25.87
C GLN A 254 4.60 25.09 27.23
N ASP A 255 4.42 24.11 28.12
CA ASP A 255 3.92 24.34 29.47
C ASP A 255 4.83 25.29 30.25
N ILE A 256 6.16 25.16 30.09
CA ILE A 256 7.12 26.09 30.67
C ILE A 256 6.95 27.48 30.07
N PHE A 257 6.92 27.61 28.74
CA PHE A 257 6.82 28.90 28.05
C PHE A 257 5.55 29.67 28.40
N TYR A 258 4.41 28.99 28.42
CA TYR A 258 3.09 29.57 28.70
C TYR A 258 2.74 29.64 30.20
N ALA A 259 3.61 29.15 31.09
CA ALA A 259 3.42 29.34 32.52
C ALA A 259 3.43 30.83 32.88
N THR A 260 2.39 31.28 33.59
CA THR A 260 2.31 32.65 34.10
C THR A 260 3.36 32.83 35.20
N THR A 261 4.15 33.90 35.10
CA THR A 261 5.13 34.28 36.12
C THR A 261 4.76 35.65 36.66
N ASP A 262 4.73 35.80 37.98
CA ASP A 262 4.61 37.09 38.67
C ASP A 262 5.97 37.85 38.71
N GLU A 263 7.00 37.35 38.00
CA GLU A 263 8.36 37.85 38.08
C GLU A 263 8.56 39.09 37.20
N VAL A 264 8.77 40.24 37.86
CA VAL A 264 9.13 41.49 37.20
C VAL A 264 10.63 41.45 36.87
N VAL A 265 10.97 41.42 35.58
CA VAL A 265 12.35 41.45 35.12
C VAL A 265 12.82 42.90 35.00
N TYR A 266 13.89 43.23 35.72
CA TYR A 266 14.59 44.50 35.59
C TYR A 266 15.74 44.31 34.62
N ALA A 267 15.68 44.99 33.46
CA ALA A 267 16.76 45.01 32.49
C ALA A 267 17.37 46.40 32.43
N THR A 268 18.67 46.48 32.17
CA THR A 268 19.36 47.75 31.92
C THR A 268 19.57 47.89 30.42
N ASN A 269 19.07 48.97 29.82
CA ASN A 269 19.28 49.24 28.40
C ASN A 269 20.74 49.67 28.12
N ASP A 270 21.09 49.79 26.83
CA ASP A 270 22.43 50.20 26.37
C ASP A 270 22.84 51.62 26.83
N GLU A 271 21.89 52.39 27.37
CA GLU A 271 22.08 53.73 27.92
C GLU A 271 22.24 53.74 29.46
N GLY A 272 22.21 52.56 30.10
CA GLY A 272 22.39 52.42 31.54
C GLY A 272 21.13 52.64 32.39
N GLU A 273 19.96 52.74 31.76
CA GLU A 273 18.67 52.95 32.44
C GLU A 273 18.01 51.63 32.80
N VAL A 274 17.55 51.49 34.06
CA VAL A 274 16.82 50.31 34.53
C VAL A 274 15.38 50.39 34.06
N VAL A 275 15.03 49.59 33.05
CA VAL A 275 13.69 49.49 32.50
C VAL A 275 12.93 48.38 33.22
N VAL A 276 11.72 48.72 33.70
CA VAL A 276 10.75 47.71 34.16
C VAL A 276 10.14 47.09 32.93
N ILE A 277 10.60 45.91 32.54
CA ILE A 277 9.88 45.09 31.58
C ILE A 277 8.66 44.61 32.37
N LYS A 278 7.46 45.14 32.06
CA LYS A 278 6.23 44.38 32.33
C LYS A 278 6.49 43.05 31.63
N GLY A 279 6.79 42.02 32.42
CA GLY A 279 7.30 40.76 31.90
C GLY A 279 6.51 40.39 30.67
N SER A 280 7.20 40.00 29.60
CA SER A 280 6.54 39.20 28.57
C SER A 280 5.62 38.22 29.28
N ASP A 281 4.40 38.00 28.81
CA ASP A 281 3.46 37.03 29.40
C ASP A 281 4.00 35.57 29.37
N LYS A 282 5.30 35.39 29.07
CA LYS A 282 6.04 34.17 28.82
C LYS A 282 7.20 34.01 29.80
N ASN A 283 7.47 32.77 30.18
CA ASN A 283 8.48 32.41 31.17
C ASN A 283 9.89 32.22 30.56
N TRP A 284 10.51 33.29 30.07
CA TRP A 284 11.90 33.24 29.57
C TRP A 284 12.92 32.73 30.58
N PRO A 285 12.88 33.10 31.88
CA PRO A 285 13.81 32.55 32.87
C PRO A 285 13.71 31.02 32.97
N GLY A 286 12.48 30.48 32.95
CA GLY A 286 12.23 29.04 32.92
C GLY A 286 12.83 28.37 31.68
N LEU A 287 12.62 28.95 30.50
CA LEU A 287 13.21 28.43 29.26
C LEU A 287 14.74 28.44 29.28
N LYS A 288 15.36 29.56 29.70
CA LYS A 288 16.82 29.69 29.76
C LYS A 288 17.45 28.72 30.74
N LYS A 289 16.76 28.36 31.82
CA LYS A 289 17.20 27.33 32.77
C LYS A 289 17.22 25.92 32.15
N VAL A 290 16.29 25.63 31.25
CA VAL A 290 16.25 24.36 30.53
C VAL A 290 17.37 24.31 29.48
N ASN A 291 17.49 25.36 28.67
CA ASN A 291 18.56 25.50 27.71
C ASN A 291 18.83 26.98 27.39
N GLU A 292 20.04 27.44 27.69
CA GLU A 292 20.47 28.82 27.46
C GLU A 292 20.48 29.21 25.96
N GLU A 293 20.59 28.22 25.07
CA GLU A 293 20.60 28.37 23.61
C GLU A 293 19.21 28.56 22.98
N ILE A 294 18.13 28.60 23.78
CA ILE A 294 16.79 29.00 23.30
C ILE A 294 16.78 30.54 23.16
N VAL A 295 16.74 31.05 21.93
CA VAL A 295 16.87 32.48 21.62
C VAL A 295 15.55 33.16 21.27
N ALA A 296 14.57 32.40 20.79
CA ALA A 296 13.24 32.90 20.49
C ALA A 296 12.21 31.78 20.59
N TRP A 297 10.96 32.11 20.29
CA TRP A 297 9.85 31.19 20.13
C TRP A 297 9.12 31.52 18.82
N VAL A 298 8.79 30.51 18.01
CA VAL A 298 8.07 30.70 16.75
C VAL A 298 6.69 30.09 16.84
N LYS A 299 5.68 30.85 16.41
CA LYS A 299 4.30 30.41 16.39
C LYS A 299 3.60 30.83 15.09
N ILE A 300 2.75 29.96 14.56
CA ILE A 300 1.81 30.29 13.48
C ILE A 300 0.43 29.80 13.90
N ASP A 301 -0.47 30.74 14.20
CA ASP A 301 -1.84 30.40 14.59
C ASP A 301 -2.57 29.63 13.48
N GLY A 302 -3.39 28.65 13.90
CA GLY A 302 -4.07 27.74 12.98
C GLY A 302 -3.20 26.57 12.50
N THR A 303 -1.98 26.43 13.01
CA THR A 303 -1.04 25.34 12.71
C THR A 303 -0.53 24.68 13.99
N LYS A 304 0.27 23.61 13.86
CA LYS A 304 1.05 22.97 14.94
C LYS A 304 2.36 23.70 15.22
N ILE A 305 2.69 24.76 14.48
CA ILE A 305 3.94 25.51 14.65
C ILE A 305 3.81 26.37 15.90
N ASP A 306 4.45 25.90 16.97
CA ASP A 306 4.46 26.52 18.30
C ASP A 306 5.68 25.95 19.06
N TYR A 307 6.89 26.42 18.73
CA TYR A 307 8.15 25.77 19.11
C TYR A 307 9.21 26.77 19.60
N PRO A 308 10.13 26.34 20.50
CA PRO A 308 11.33 27.12 20.81
C PRO A 308 12.25 27.18 19.59
N VAL A 309 12.91 28.32 19.42
CA VAL A 309 13.95 28.55 18.41
C VAL A 309 15.31 28.52 19.09
N LEU A 310 16.19 27.66 18.63
CA LEU A 310 17.52 27.46 19.19
C LEU A 310 18.62 28.03 18.31
N GLU A 311 19.74 28.41 18.93
CA GLU A 311 20.94 28.87 18.22
C GLU A 311 22.17 28.23 18.83
N HIS A 312 22.94 27.50 18.02
CA HIS A 312 24.21 26.96 18.45
C HIS A 312 25.36 27.77 17.83
N LYS A 313 26.18 28.40 18.69
CA LYS A 313 27.29 29.27 18.23
C LYS A 313 28.39 28.54 17.43
N GLY A 314 28.42 27.20 17.49
CA GLY A 314 29.39 26.38 16.76
C GLY A 314 28.91 25.94 15.38
N ASP A 315 27.72 26.35 14.93
CA ASP A 315 27.18 25.92 13.64
C ASP A 315 27.91 26.56 12.45
N ASP A 316 28.05 25.78 11.37
CA ASP A 316 28.67 26.18 10.11
C ASP A 316 28.00 25.46 8.93
N ALA A 317 28.46 25.68 7.70
CA ALA A 317 27.85 25.09 6.50
C ALA A 317 27.75 23.54 6.51
N GLU A 318 28.63 22.85 7.25
CA GLU A 318 28.73 21.39 7.30
C GLU A 318 28.09 20.81 8.57
N ASN A 319 28.04 21.59 9.65
CA ASN A 319 27.63 21.14 10.98
C ASN A 319 26.50 22.02 11.52
N GLN A 320 25.32 21.40 11.68
CA GLN A 320 24.12 22.04 12.22
C GLN A 320 23.69 21.26 13.47
N PHE A 321 23.98 21.77 14.66
CA PHE A 321 23.89 21.01 15.91
C PHE A 321 22.48 20.56 16.25
N TYR A 322 21.49 21.43 16.04
CA TYR A 322 20.06 21.18 16.33
C TYR A 322 19.30 20.52 15.19
N LEU A 323 19.98 20.16 14.09
CA LEU A 323 19.35 19.41 13.01
C LEU A 323 18.86 18.02 13.47
N TYR A 324 19.59 17.35 14.37
CA TYR A 324 19.21 16.04 14.91
C TYR A 324 19.18 16.03 16.44
N ARG A 325 18.87 17.18 17.05
CA ARG A 325 18.75 17.31 18.51
C ARG A 325 17.54 18.11 18.92
N ASN A 326 16.87 17.67 19.98
CA ASN A 326 15.76 18.39 20.60
C ASN A 326 16.29 19.57 21.47
N TYR A 327 15.37 20.32 22.10
CA TYR A 327 15.75 21.46 22.96
C TYR A 327 16.55 21.07 24.22
N LYS A 328 16.55 19.79 24.62
CA LYS A 328 17.37 19.25 25.72
C LYS A 328 18.77 18.82 25.26
N LYS A 329 19.09 18.99 23.96
CA LYS A 329 20.32 18.55 23.28
C LYS A 329 20.44 17.03 23.11
N ASP A 330 19.36 16.27 23.36
CA ASP A 330 19.31 14.83 23.11
C ASP A 330 19.07 14.55 21.63
N TYR A 331 19.58 13.43 21.13
CA TYR A 331 19.34 13.00 19.75
C TYR A 331 17.84 12.85 19.47
N SER A 332 17.38 13.42 18.36
CA SER A 332 16.00 13.31 17.89
C SER A 332 15.96 13.43 16.38
N ASP A 333 15.28 12.49 15.71
CA ASP A 333 15.03 12.56 14.25
C ASP A 333 14.13 13.76 13.87
N PHE A 334 13.39 14.31 14.84
CA PHE A 334 12.57 15.52 14.68
C PHE A 334 13.40 16.81 14.75
N GLY A 335 14.62 16.74 15.30
CA GLY A 335 15.47 17.91 15.51
C GLY A 335 14.82 18.99 16.39
N SER A 336 15.14 20.25 16.09
CA SER A 336 14.50 21.44 16.65
C SER A 336 14.29 22.50 15.57
N ILE A 337 13.57 23.58 15.89
CA ILE A 337 13.64 24.80 15.09
C ILE A 337 14.90 25.58 15.48
N PHE A 338 15.72 25.98 14.51
CA PHE A 338 16.98 26.65 14.82
C PHE A 338 17.32 27.77 13.83
N VAL A 339 18.08 28.75 14.32
CA VAL A 339 18.59 29.89 13.54
C VAL A 339 19.70 29.43 12.61
N ASP A 340 19.68 29.89 11.35
CA ASP A 340 20.78 29.65 10.41
C ASP A 340 22.07 30.35 10.86
N TYR A 341 23.20 29.65 10.79
CA TYR A 341 24.52 30.15 11.17
C TYR A 341 24.95 31.45 10.46
N ARG A 342 24.34 31.80 9.32
CA ARG A 342 24.59 33.06 8.60
C ARG A 342 23.91 34.26 9.21
N CYS A 343 22.97 34.08 10.14
CA CYS A 343 22.34 35.18 10.87
C CYS A 343 23.31 35.70 11.93
N LEU A 344 24.19 36.63 11.54
CA LEU A 344 25.29 37.08 12.39
C LEU A 344 24.84 37.85 13.65
N ASP A 345 23.67 38.48 13.58
CA ASP A 345 23.02 39.16 14.72
C ASP A 345 21.81 38.37 15.23
N SER A 346 21.83 37.04 15.05
CA SER A 346 20.79 36.12 15.51
C SER A 346 19.38 36.60 15.11
N VAL A 347 18.46 36.73 16.06
CA VAL A 347 17.08 37.19 15.87
C VAL A 347 16.95 38.62 15.34
N LYS A 348 18.04 39.41 15.36
CA LYS A 348 18.09 40.80 14.86
C LYS A 348 18.64 40.92 13.44
N SER A 349 19.13 39.84 12.83
CA SER A 349 19.61 39.85 11.43
C SER A 349 18.55 40.40 10.47
N LYS A 350 19.00 41.03 9.38
CA LYS A 350 18.11 41.73 8.41
C LYS A 350 17.07 40.78 7.80
N ASN A 351 17.46 39.53 7.59
CA ASN A 351 16.59 38.40 7.29
C ASN A 351 16.89 37.28 8.29
N LEU A 352 16.02 37.09 9.28
CA LEU A 352 16.10 35.97 10.23
C LEU A 352 15.72 34.68 9.51
N ILE A 353 16.65 33.73 9.40
CA ILE A 353 16.41 32.46 8.72
C ILE A 353 16.27 31.35 9.76
N LEU A 354 15.13 30.68 9.77
CA LEU A 354 14.83 29.54 10.64
C LEU A 354 14.72 28.27 9.82
N HIS A 355 15.34 27.20 10.31
CA HIS A 355 15.22 25.85 9.75
C HIS A 355 14.39 24.96 10.66
N GLY A 356 13.69 24.01 10.05
CA GLY A 356 12.99 22.95 10.75
C GLY A 356 12.71 21.77 9.83
N HIS A 357 12.65 20.57 10.38
CA HIS A 357 12.29 19.39 9.59
C HIS A 357 10.84 19.46 9.08
N ASN A 358 10.59 18.77 7.98
CA ASN A 358 9.24 18.53 7.47
C ASN A 358 8.81 17.13 7.90
N MET A 359 8.10 17.02 9.01
CA MET A 359 7.69 15.71 9.51
C MET A 359 6.42 15.24 8.81
N GLY A 360 6.56 14.63 7.62
CA GLY A 360 5.40 14.16 6.83
C GLY A 360 4.59 13.01 7.46
N SER A 361 5.07 12.40 8.55
CA SER A 361 4.34 11.36 9.28
C SER A 361 3.24 11.92 10.19
N ASP A 362 3.43 13.12 10.75
CA ASP A 362 2.53 13.73 11.74
C ASP A 362 2.33 15.24 11.56
N ASP A 363 2.87 15.83 10.51
CA ASP A 363 2.91 17.26 10.20
C ASP A 363 3.56 18.15 11.29
N SER A 364 4.36 17.57 12.20
CA SER A 364 5.06 18.34 13.24
C SER A 364 6.23 19.16 12.67
N MET A 365 6.86 19.96 13.53
CA MET A 365 7.94 20.89 13.16
C MET A 365 7.46 21.85 12.06
N PHE A 366 8.20 22.01 10.95
CA PHE A 366 7.78 22.82 9.81
C PHE A 366 7.00 22.03 8.75
N GLY A 367 6.51 20.83 9.08
CA GLY A 367 5.74 19.98 8.16
C GLY A 367 4.54 20.69 7.52
N GLN A 368 3.80 21.48 8.31
CA GLN A 368 2.62 22.20 7.80
C GLN A 368 2.91 23.37 6.85
N LEU A 369 4.18 23.76 6.64
CA LEU A 369 4.52 24.75 5.62
C LEU A 369 4.17 24.25 4.20
N ILE A 370 4.11 22.94 3.96
CA ILE A 370 3.71 22.39 2.66
C ILE A 370 2.25 22.71 2.31
N ASN A 371 1.40 22.95 3.32
CA ASN A 371 -0.03 23.18 3.13
C ASN A 371 -0.34 24.55 2.50
N TYR A 372 0.65 25.45 2.44
CA TYR A 372 0.56 26.68 1.64
C TYR A 372 0.57 26.40 0.13
N ALA A 373 0.98 25.21 -0.32
CA ALA A 373 0.80 24.72 -1.68
C ALA A 373 -0.47 23.86 -1.81
N ARG A 374 -1.01 23.73 -3.03
CA ARG A 374 -2.10 22.77 -3.31
C ARG A 374 -1.52 21.37 -3.57
N ASN A 375 -2.40 20.35 -3.49
CA ASN A 375 -2.09 18.93 -3.71
C ASN A 375 -1.40 18.57 -5.05
N ASP A 376 -1.24 19.50 -5.99
CA ASP A 376 -0.39 19.29 -7.18
C ASP A 376 1.11 19.41 -6.88
N GLY A 377 1.46 19.85 -5.66
CA GLY A 377 2.79 19.84 -5.06
C GLY A 377 3.84 20.72 -5.75
N ARG A 378 3.46 21.43 -6.82
CA ARG A 378 4.44 21.96 -7.79
C ARG A 378 4.14 23.39 -8.23
N THR A 379 2.89 23.75 -8.51
CA THR A 379 2.65 24.94 -9.37
C THR A 379 1.67 25.96 -8.84
N LYS A 380 0.90 25.65 -7.79
CA LYS A 380 -0.18 26.53 -7.33
C LYS A 380 -0.22 26.64 -5.82
N GLY A 381 -0.27 27.88 -5.33
CA GLY A 381 -0.52 28.15 -3.93
C GLY A 381 -1.95 27.83 -3.48
N ASN A 382 -2.10 27.73 -2.17
CA ASN A 382 -3.35 27.48 -1.46
C ASN A 382 -3.77 28.74 -0.68
N PRO A 383 -4.48 29.70 -1.31
CA PRO A 383 -4.96 30.91 -0.64
C PRO A 383 -5.84 30.62 0.57
N LYS A 384 -6.55 29.49 0.59
CA LYS A 384 -7.45 29.13 1.69
C LYS A 384 -6.66 28.83 2.96
N PHE A 385 -5.61 28.02 2.85
CA PHE A 385 -4.71 27.74 3.98
C PHE A 385 -3.91 28.99 4.38
N TYR A 386 -3.42 29.76 3.41
CA TYR A 386 -2.74 31.02 3.69
C TYR A 386 -3.61 31.97 4.55
N LYS A 387 -4.88 32.15 4.20
CA LYS A 387 -5.80 33.03 4.94
C LYS A 387 -6.08 32.55 6.37
N SER A 388 -5.94 31.26 6.67
CA SER A 388 -6.07 30.74 8.04
C SER A 388 -4.78 30.82 8.87
N ALA A 389 -3.63 30.98 8.21
CA ALA A 389 -2.31 31.03 8.86
C ALA A 389 -1.37 32.04 8.16
N PRO A 390 -1.69 33.36 8.11
CA PRO A 390 -0.90 34.32 7.34
C PRO A 390 0.24 34.99 8.13
N ILE A 391 0.21 34.91 9.45
CA ILE A 391 1.10 35.63 10.37
C ILE A 391 1.96 34.63 11.13
N VAL A 392 3.25 34.93 11.22
CA VAL A 392 4.22 34.24 12.06
C VAL A 392 4.58 35.15 13.22
N THR A 393 4.39 34.69 14.44
CA THR A 393 4.80 35.41 15.65
C THR A 393 6.16 34.88 16.10
N ILE A 394 7.08 35.81 16.38
CA ILE A 394 8.38 35.54 17.00
C ILE A 394 8.38 36.24 18.36
N ASP A 395 8.37 35.46 19.44
CA ASP A 395 8.61 35.99 20.78
C ASP A 395 10.10 35.90 21.10
N THR A 396 10.66 36.97 21.65
CA THR A 396 12.01 37.01 22.23
C THR A 396 11.95 37.54 23.67
N PRO A 397 13.03 37.44 24.46
CA PRO A 397 13.10 38.07 25.78
C PRO A 397 12.80 39.58 25.77
N GLU A 398 13.06 40.25 24.65
CA GLU A 398 12.81 41.68 24.45
C GLU A 398 11.36 42.02 24.07
N GLY A 399 10.58 41.04 23.59
CA GLY A 399 9.17 41.22 23.27
C GLY A 399 8.68 40.35 22.11
N SER A 400 7.38 40.45 21.85
CA SER A 400 6.71 39.72 20.76
C SER A 400 6.69 40.55 19.48
N GLN A 401 6.92 39.92 18.34
CA GLN A 401 6.95 40.55 17.01
C GLN A 401 6.19 39.69 16.01
N ASP A 402 5.25 40.30 15.30
CA ASP A 402 4.50 39.62 14.23
C ASP A 402 5.16 39.86 12.87
N TYR A 403 5.11 38.84 12.00
CA TYR A 403 5.60 38.88 10.62
C TYR A 403 4.49 38.40 9.69
N VAL A 404 4.14 39.19 8.68
CA VAL A 404 3.15 38.81 7.67
C VAL A 404 3.84 38.13 6.49
N ILE A 405 3.41 36.91 6.15
CA ILE A 405 3.94 36.15 5.01
C ILE A 405 3.59 36.89 3.72
N PHE A 406 4.60 37.15 2.87
CA PHE A 406 4.41 37.84 1.59
C PHE A 406 4.88 37.01 0.39
N ALA A 407 5.62 35.93 0.62
CA ALA A 407 6.07 35.05 -0.44
C ALA A 407 6.19 33.60 0.02
N LEU A 408 5.83 32.68 -0.86
CA LEU A 408 5.86 31.24 -0.63
C LEU A 408 6.44 30.56 -1.86
N MET A 409 7.56 29.86 -1.69
CA MET A 409 8.36 29.33 -2.80
C MET A 409 8.71 27.86 -2.60
N LYS A 410 8.95 27.16 -3.71
CA LYS A 410 9.67 25.88 -3.69
C LYS A 410 10.97 26.02 -4.46
N ILE A 411 12.08 25.62 -3.85
CA ILE A 411 13.42 25.76 -4.42
C ILE A 411 14.07 24.38 -4.51
N ASP A 412 14.55 24.03 -5.70
CA ASP A 412 15.42 22.87 -5.91
C ASP A 412 16.83 23.20 -5.39
N VAL A 413 17.35 22.40 -4.47
CA VAL A 413 18.70 22.52 -3.90
C VAL A 413 19.66 21.45 -4.42
N SER A 414 19.30 20.74 -5.49
CA SER A 414 20.20 19.80 -6.15
C SER A 414 21.38 20.53 -6.80
N ASN A 415 22.58 19.96 -6.63
CA ASN A 415 23.81 20.47 -7.24
C ASN A 415 23.87 20.26 -8.77
N GLU A 416 22.79 19.77 -9.40
CA GLU A 416 22.73 19.51 -10.84
C GLU A 416 22.36 20.76 -11.65
N LEU A 417 21.71 21.74 -11.01
CA LEU A 417 21.34 23.00 -11.65
C LEU A 417 22.39 24.08 -11.36
N ASP A 418 23.20 24.42 -12.36
CA ASP A 418 23.97 25.67 -12.35
C ASP A 418 22.97 26.84 -12.15
N ASN A 419 23.12 27.60 -11.06
CA ASN A 419 22.36 28.82 -10.69
C ASN A 419 21.12 28.69 -9.78
N VAL A 420 21.12 27.90 -8.71
CA VAL A 420 20.03 27.97 -7.69
C VAL A 420 19.95 29.37 -7.06
N PHE A 421 18.73 29.90 -6.87
CA PHE A 421 18.52 31.16 -6.15
C PHE A 421 18.93 31.00 -4.68
N ASP A 422 19.94 31.75 -4.26
CA ASP A 422 20.39 31.76 -2.88
C ASP A 422 19.42 32.56 -2.00
N TYR A 423 18.45 31.85 -1.44
CA TYR A 423 17.44 32.40 -0.52
C TYR A 423 17.97 32.56 0.91
N LEU A 424 19.20 32.11 1.19
CA LEU A 424 19.74 31.99 2.53
C LEU A 424 20.71 33.16 2.87
N ILE A 425 20.44 34.33 2.31
CA ILE A 425 21.16 35.57 2.61
C ILE A 425 20.49 36.21 3.82
N ALA A 426 21.22 36.25 4.95
CA ALA A 426 20.73 36.84 6.20
C ALA A 426 20.98 38.36 6.27
N ASP A 427 22.17 38.80 5.84
CA ASP A 427 22.63 40.18 5.94
C ASP A 427 23.06 40.74 4.58
N PHE A 428 22.94 42.06 4.42
CA PHE A 428 23.09 42.75 3.13
C PHE A 428 24.10 43.89 3.23
N ASP A 429 24.94 44.03 2.20
CA ASP A 429 25.98 45.05 2.10
C ASP A 429 25.46 46.43 1.64
N SER A 430 24.24 46.48 1.11
CA SER A 430 23.61 47.68 0.56
C SER A 430 22.09 47.54 0.50
N THR A 431 21.40 48.68 0.55
CA THR A 431 19.96 48.78 0.36
C THR A 431 19.53 48.22 -1.01
N ALA A 432 20.32 48.50 -2.06
CA ALA A 432 20.03 47.99 -3.40
C ALA A 432 20.06 46.45 -3.47
N ARG A 433 21.02 45.80 -2.79
CA ARG A 433 21.11 44.34 -2.75
C ARG A 433 19.93 43.72 -1.99
N PHE A 434 19.54 44.33 -0.88
CA PHE A 434 18.36 43.90 -0.11
C PHE A 434 17.08 43.99 -0.95
N MET A 435 16.83 45.12 -1.60
CA MET A 435 15.61 45.30 -2.42
C MET A 435 15.61 44.38 -3.65
N ASN A 436 16.77 44.10 -4.24
CA ASN A 436 16.87 43.10 -5.31
C ASN A 436 16.57 41.67 -4.80
N PHE A 437 16.99 41.32 -3.58
CA PHE A 437 16.65 40.05 -2.95
C PHE A 437 15.13 39.92 -2.71
N VAL A 438 14.50 40.96 -2.16
CA VAL A 438 13.04 41.04 -1.98
C VAL A 438 12.30 40.84 -3.31
N TYR A 439 12.72 41.54 -4.37
CA TYR A 439 12.14 41.38 -5.70
C TYR A 439 12.21 39.93 -6.16
N ASN A 440 13.38 39.29 -6.04
CA ASN A 440 13.59 37.90 -6.45
C ASN A 440 12.73 36.91 -5.67
N ILE A 441 12.47 37.17 -4.40
CA ILE A 441 11.55 36.38 -3.58
C ILE A 441 10.11 36.53 -4.08
N LYS A 442 9.65 37.78 -4.29
CA LYS A 442 8.26 38.05 -4.71
C LYS A 442 7.91 37.39 -6.04
N ILE A 443 8.79 37.48 -7.04
CA ILE A 443 8.54 36.88 -8.36
C ILE A 443 8.49 35.35 -8.37
N ARG A 444 9.04 34.70 -7.34
CA ARG A 444 9.06 33.24 -7.17
C ARG A 444 7.91 32.74 -6.33
N SER A 445 7.16 33.64 -5.68
CA SER A 445 6.01 33.28 -4.88
C SER A 445 4.93 32.64 -5.73
N TYR A 446 4.41 31.48 -5.32
CA TYR A 446 3.26 30.85 -5.96
C TYR A 446 1.89 31.39 -5.46
N LEU A 447 1.94 32.42 -4.59
CA LEU A 447 0.81 33.28 -4.22
C LEU A 447 1.14 34.74 -4.56
N ASP A 448 0.18 35.46 -5.12
CA ASP A 448 0.25 36.92 -5.23
C ASP A 448 -0.27 37.53 -3.93
N ILE A 449 0.64 38.10 -3.14
CA ILE A 449 0.37 38.70 -1.84
C ILE A 449 0.93 40.13 -1.85
N ASN A 450 0.05 41.12 -1.81
CA ASN A 450 0.45 42.53 -1.99
C ASN A 450 0.89 43.21 -0.68
N VAL A 451 1.85 42.61 0.03
CA VAL A 451 2.50 43.28 1.18
C VAL A 451 3.56 44.26 0.64
N PRO A 452 3.51 45.55 1.03
CA PRO A 452 4.54 46.53 0.68
C PRO A 452 5.79 46.30 1.54
N ILE A 453 6.96 46.43 0.91
CA ILE A 453 8.26 46.20 1.54
C ILE A 453 9.22 47.32 1.11
N ASN A 454 9.99 47.85 2.05
CA ASN A 454 11.04 48.84 1.83
C ASN A 454 12.34 48.44 2.54
N GLU A 455 13.39 49.21 2.31
CA GLU A 455 14.75 48.96 2.78
C GLU A 455 14.92 48.93 4.30
N ASN A 456 13.97 49.47 5.05
CA ASN A 456 14.01 49.51 6.51
C ASN A 456 13.35 48.29 7.15
N ASP A 457 12.58 47.50 6.40
CA ASP A 457 11.90 46.32 6.94
C ASP A 457 12.87 45.19 7.28
N GLN A 458 12.49 44.36 8.26
CA GLN A 458 13.16 43.10 8.59
C GLN A 458 12.35 41.93 8.02
N LEU A 459 13.06 40.91 7.50
CA LEU A 459 12.45 39.70 6.96
C LEU A 459 12.61 38.52 7.93
N LEU A 460 11.73 37.54 7.77
CA LEU A 460 11.78 36.23 8.39
C LEU A 460 11.62 35.17 7.29
N THR A 461 12.55 34.23 7.21
CA THR A 461 12.53 33.12 6.26
C THR A 461 12.42 31.80 7.01
N LEU A 462 11.36 31.04 6.75
CA LEU A 462 11.19 29.67 7.27
C LEU A 462 11.55 28.68 6.15
N SER A 463 12.49 27.78 6.43
CA SER A 463 12.99 26.80 5.46
C SER A 463 12.78 25.36 5.94
N THR A 464 12.19 24.53 5.08
CA THR A 464 12.05 23.09 5.34
C THR A 464 12.21 22.25 4.08
N CYS A 465 12.53 20.97 4.22
CA CYS A 465 12.57 20.03 3.10
C CYS A 465 11.17 19.83 2.50
N SER A 466 11.07 19.56 1.20
CA SER A 466 9.81 19.26 0.50
C SER A 466 9.88 17.83 -0.03
N TYR A 467 9.42 16.83 0.73
CA TYR A 467 9.48 15.43 0.31
C TYR A 467 8.52 15.08 -0.86
N GLU A 468 7.66 16.01 -1.28
CA GLU A 468 6.83 15.87 -2.48
C GLU A 468 7.66 15.83 -3.78
N VAL A 469 8.90 16.32 -3.75
CA VAL A 469 9.86 16.29 -4.87
C VAL A 469 11.27 16.18 -4.31
N GLU A 470 12.06 15.22 -4.81
CA GLU A 470 13.44 14.99 -4.37
C GLU A 470 14.27 16.29 -4.46
N ASN A 471 15.09 16.54 -3.44
CA ASN A 471 15.97 17.72 -3.34
C ASN A 471 15.27 19.10 -3.37
N MET A 472 13.96 19.18 -3.13
CA MET A 472 13.29 20.48 -2.99
C MET A 472 13.16 20.95 -1.54
N ARG A 473 13.05 22.26 -1.36
CA ARG A 473 12.70 22.91 -0.09
C ARG A 473 11.47 23.80 -0.25
N THR A 474 10.64 23.84 0.78
CA THR A 474 9.51 24.77 0.90
C THR A 474 9.95 25.95 1.76
N ILE A 475 9.81 27.16 1.21
CA ILE A 475 10.26 28.40 1.82
C ILE A 475 9.06 29.34 2.01
N ALA A 476 8.86 29.82 3.23
CA ALA A 476 7.94 30.91 3.53
C ALA A 476 8.75 32.14 3.94
N VAL A 477 8.51 33.28 3.28
CA VAL A 477 9.16 34.54 3.63
C VAL A 477 8.10 35.53 4.09
N ALA A 478 8.35 36.10 5.26
CA ALA A 478 7.50 37.06 5.94
C ALA A 478 8.25 38.37 6.21
N ARG A 479 7.50 39.45 6.36
CA ARG A 479 8.02 40.79 6.67
C ARG A 479 7.44 41.24 8.00
N LYS A 480 8.30 41.73 8.88
CA LYS A 480 7.91 42.26 10.19
C LYS A 480 6.78 43.29 10.06
N VAL A 481 5.72 43.12 10.84
CA VAL A 481 4.58 44.02 10.87
C VAL A 481 5.02 45.34 11.51
N ARG A 482 4.68 46.46 10.87
CA ARG A 482 5.01 47.80 11.38
C ARG A 482 4.00 48.20 12.44
N ASP A 483 4.40 49.11 13.33
CA ASP A 483 3.52 49.63 14.37
C ASP A 483 2.22 50.22 13.77
N ASN A 484 1.08 49.78 14.31
CA ASN A 484 -0.27 50.19 13.89
C ASN A 484 -0.64 49.86 12.42
N GLU A 485 0.05 48.92 11.79
CA GLU A 485 -0.27 48.49 10.42
C GLU A 485 -1.43 47.47 10.38
N ASP A 486 -2.47 47.78 9.62
CA ASP A 486 -3.54 46.81 9.30
C ASP A 486 -3.12 45.91 8.13
N VAL A 487 -2.77 44.67 8.47
CA VAL A 487 -2.35 43.64 7.50
C VAL A 487 -3.53 42.87 6.88
N SER A 488 -4.75 43.02 7.41
CA SER A 488 -5.94 42.25 6.98
C SER A 488 -6.22 42.43 5.48
N LYS A 489 -6.05 43.65 4.98
CA LYS A 489 -6.21 43.99 3.55
C LYS A 489 -5.27 43.19 2.63
N TYR A 490 -4.05 42.91 3.07
CA TYR A 490 -3.08 42.12 2.29
C TYR A 490 -3.48 40.64 2.29
N ILE A 491 -3.91 40.15 3.46
CA ILE A 491 -4.32 38.77 3.67
C ILE A 491 -5.54 38.44 2.81
N GLU A 492 -6.54 39.31 2.79
CA GLU A 492 -7.76 39.13 2.01
C GLU A 492 -7.51 39.16 0.49
N SER A 493 -6.56 40.00 0.05
CA SER A 493 -6.19 40.15 -1.36
C SER A 493 -5.41 38.97 -1.94
N ALA A 494 -4.91 38.06 -1.09
CA ALA A 494 -4.07 36.97 -1.53
C ALA A 494 -4.82 36.00 -2.46
N ILE A 495 -4.24 35.78 -3.65
CA ILE A 495 -4.75 34.86 -4.67
C ILE A 495 -3.64 33.93 -5.16
N ALA A 496 -4.03 32.80 -5.78
CA ALA A 496 -3.07 31.92 -6.42
C ALA A 496 -2.43 32.65 -7.61
N SER A 497 -1.10 32.63 -7.70
CA SER A 497 -0.41 33.19 -8.86
C SER A 497 -0.59 32.28 -10.08
N ALA A 498 -0.24 32.78 -11.26
CA ALA A 498 -0.01 31.91 -12.42
C ALA A 498 1.08 30.86 -12.08
N PRO A 499 1.07 29.66 -12.71
CA PRO A 499 2.07 28.63 -12.48
C PRO A 499 3.48 29.19 -12.60
N VAL A 500 4.24 29.18 -11.49
CA VAL A 500 5.65 29.57 -11.51
C VAL A 500 6.44 28.40 -12.07
N ASN A 501 7.29 28.64 -13.08
CA ASN A 501 8.16 27.62 -13.61
C ASN A 501 9.26 27.30 -12.59
N ILE A 502 9.11 26.18 -11.88
CA ILE A 502 10.01 25.68 -10.83
C ILE A 502 11.45 25.51 -11.35
N ALA A 503 11.64 25.37 -12.67
CA ALA A 503 12.93 25.12 -13.31
C ALA A 503 13.70 26.38 -13.76
N SER A 504 13.12 27.59 -13.73
CA SER A 504 13.87 28.79 -14.13
C SER A 504 14.63 29.38 -12.94
N SER A 505 15.76 28.74 -12.64
CA SER A 505 16.78 29.20 -11.68
C SER A 505 17.65 30.35 -12.24
N SER A 506 17.51 30.71 -13.52
CA SER A 506 18.35 31.76 -14.11
C SER A 506 18.01 33.18 -13.60
N PHE A 507 19.00 33.82 -12.96
CA PHE A 507 19.07 35.25 -12.73
C PHE A 507 18.90 36.02 -14.05
N ALA A 508 17.70 36.54 -14.31
CA ALA A 508 17.44 37.39 -15.47
C ALA A 508 16.11 38.15 -15.31
N TYR A 509 16.06 39.13 -14.43
CA TYR A 509 15.06 40.19 -14.55
C TYR A 509 15.72 41.55 -14.32
N GLU A 510 15.56 42.41 -15.32
CA GLU A 510 15.77 43.85 -15.15
C GLU A 510 14.72 44.35 -14.16
N TYR A 511 15.17 45.15 -13.20
CA TYR A 511 14.27 46.10 -12.55
C TYR A 511 13.79 47.06 -13.64
N VAL A 512 12.61 46.85 -14.23
CA VAL A 512 12.00 47.90 -15.04
C VAL A 512 11.50 48.93 -14.05
N ALA A 513 12.39 49.88 -13.71
CA ALA A 513 12.07 51.07 -12.94
C ALA A 513 10.90 51.77 -13.62
N GLY A 514 9.68 51.49 -13.17
CA GLY A 514 8.45 52.05 -13.75
C GLY A 514 7.20 51.18 -13.74
N ASN A 515 7.27 49.85 -13.50
CA ASN A 515 6.07 48.99 -13.66
C ASN A 515 5.78 47.98 -12.52
N THR A 516 6.44 48.05 -11.37
CA THR A 516 6.14 47.19 -10.21
C THR A 516 5.10 47.84 -9.29
N PRO A 517 3.85 47.31 -9.18
CA PRO A 517 2.74 47.97 -8.46
C PRO A 517 2.88 48.04 -6.94
N TRP A 518 3.93 47.44 -6.36
CA TRP A 518 4.21 47.42 -4.93
C TRP A 518 5.44 48.26 -4.54
N TYR A 519 6.04 48.93 -5.53
CA TYR A 519 7.01 50.01 -5.38
C TYR A 519 6.22 51.31 -5.54
N ASP A 520 6.32 52.24 -4.60
CA ASP A 520 5.51 53.48 -4.59
C ASP A 520 5.84 54.45 -5.75
N GLY A 521 6.91 54.18 -6.50
CA GLY A 521 7.35 55.03 -7.60
C GLY A 521 7.97 56.35 -7.17
N GLU A 522 8.17 56.59 -5.87
CA GLU A 522 8.75 57.83 -5.35
C GLU A 522 10.24 57.71 -4.99
N GLY A 523 10.77 56.48 -4.88
CA GLY A 523 12.17 56.16 -5.14
C GLY A 523 13.24 56.99 -4.41
N LYS A 524 12.99 57.37 -3.16
CA LYS A 524 14.08 57.79 -2.27
C LYS A 524 14.55 56.59 -1.45
N LEU A 525 15.40 55.76 -2.07
CA LEU A 525 16.29 54.91 -1.29
C LEU A 525 17.20 55.84 -0.46
N GLU A 526 17.45 55.54 0.81
CA GLU A 526 18.44 56.30 1.58
C GLU A 526 19.83 56.18 0.93
N GLY A 527 20.39 57.31 0.52
CA GLY A 527 21.67 57.38 -0.20
C GLY A 527 21.51 57.37 -1.72
N ASN A 528 22.38 58.08 -2.43
CA ASN A 528 22.40 58.18 -3.90
C ASN A 528 22.81 56.85 -4.58
N GLU A 529 22.41 55.69 -4.06
CA GLU A 529 22.72 54.39 -4.60
C GLU A 529 21.78 54.07 -5.78
N GLU A 530 22.33 54.07 -7.00
CA GLU A 530 21.63 53.54 -8.17
C GLU A 530 21.68 52.01 -8.16
N VAL A 531 20.53 51.36 -8.35
CA VAL A 531 20.43 49.91 -8.54
C VAL A 531 21.21 49.54 -9.80
N THR A 532 22.39 48.94 -9.63
CA THR A 532 23.25 48.59 -10.75
C THR A 532 22.74 47.33 -11.42
N TYR A 533 22.21 47.48 -12.64
CA TYR A 533 21.68 46.40 -13.46
C TYR A 533 22.73 45.31 -13.72
N MET A 534 22.51 44.11 -13.19
CA MET A 534 23.27 42.92 -13.61
C MET A 534 22.71 42.44 -14.95
N LYS A 535 23.43 42.74 -16.03
CA LYS A 535 23.08 42.38 -17.42
C LYS A 535 22.73 40.90 -17.56
N GLN A 536 21.53 40.62 -18.07
CA GLN A 536 21.04 39.29 -18.42
C GLN A 536 22.07 38.53 -19.26
N SER A 537 22.35 37.29 -18.88
CA SER A 537 23.02 36.33 -19.75
C SER A 537 21.97 35.39 -20.30
N ARG A 538 21.73 35.37 -21.62
CA ARG A 538 20.79 34.40 -22.21
C ARG A 538 21.31 32.99 -21.96
N THR A 539 20.44 32.00 -21.81
CA THR A 539 20.82 30.59 -21.73
C THR A 539 20.13 29.82 -22.85
N TYR A 540 20.74 28.72 -23.26
CA TYR A 540 20.30 27.91 -24.38
C TYR A 540 20.40 26.43 -24.06
N THR A 541 19.40 25.67 -24.50
CA THR A 541 19.35 24.21 -24.31
C THR A 541 20.14 23.52 -25.43
N VAL A 542 21.09 22.66 -25.06
CA VAL A 542 21.86 21.81 -25.97
C VAL A 542 21.54 20.36 -25.68
N GLN A 543 20.93 19.66 -26.63
CA GLN A 543 20.59 18.23 -26.53
C GLN A 543 21.51 17.40 -27.43
N PHE A 544 22.18 16.40 -26.86
CA PHE A 544 22.95 15.41 -27.61
C PHE A 544 22.08 14.18 -27.85
N MET A 545 22.09 13.67 -29.09
CA MET A 545 21.32 12.50 -29.50
C MET A 545 22.21 11.25 -29.66
N ASP A 546 21.61 10.05 -29.61
CA ASP A 546 22.23 8.82 -30.10
C ASP A 546 21.99 8.62 -31.60
N GLY A 547 22.56 7.55 -32.17
CA GLY A 547 22.40 7.24 -33.59
C GLY A 547 21.03 6.68 -33.99
N ASN A 548 20.14 6.47 -33.01
CA ASN A 548 18.76 6.03 -33.19
C ASN A 548 17.75 7.17 -32.93
N GLY A 549 18.21 8.39 -32.63
CA GLY A 549 17.37 9.56 -32.41
C GLY A 549 16.90 9.80 -30.97
N LYS A 550 17.46 9.08 -29.98
CA LYS A 550 17.16 9.27 -28.55
C LYS A 550 18.09 10.32 -27.93
N VAL A 551 17.55 11.20 -27.08
CA VAL A 551 18.37 12.14 -26.29
C VAL A 551 19.21 11.37 -25.26
N ILE A 552 20.52 11.63 -25.25
CA ILE A 552 21.46 11.00 -24.31
C ILE A 552 22.08 11.99 -23.32
N SER A 553 21.98 13.30 -23.57
CA SER A 553 22.39 14.35 -22.64
C SER A 553 21.66 15.65 -22.98
N THR A 554 21.18 16.35 -21.96
CA THR A 554 20.64 17.71 -22.09
C THR A 554 21.45 18.63 -21.20
N GLN A 555 21.88 19.77 -21.74
CA GLN A 555 22.66 20.78 -21.01
C GLN A 555 22.06 22.17 -21.22
N ILE A 556 22.09 22.99 -20.17
CA ILE A 556 21.69 24.39 -20.21
C ILE A 556 22.97 25.23 -20.21
N ILE A 557 23.24 25.94 -21.30
CA ILE A 557 24.50 26.65 -21.53
C ILE A 557 24.25 28.15 -21.57
N LYS A 558 25.03 28.91 -20.80
CA LYS A 558 25.03 30.39 -20.86
C LYS A 558 25.53 30.87 -22.23
N GLU A 559 24.92 31.93 -22.74
CA GLU A 559 25.24 32.54 -24.03
C GLU A 559 26.75 32.77 -24.16
N GLY A 560 27.31 32.23 -25.24
CA GLY A 560 28.73 32.29 -25.53
C GLY A 560 29.64 31.34 -24.74
N ARG A 561 29.08 30.45 -23.91
CA ARG A 561 29.82 29.34 -23.28
C ARG A 561 29.72 28.07 -24.13
N ASP A 562 30.55 27.09 -23.79
CA ASP A 562 30.65 25.81 -24.49
C ASP A 562 29.86 24.72 -23.77
N ALA A 563 29.12 23.90 -24.52
CA ALA A 563 28.59 22.65 -24.03
C ALA A 563 29.70 21.59 -23.96
N LYS A 564 29.52 20.58 -23.10
CA LYS A 564 30.47 19.46 -22.96
C LYS A 564 29.91 18.23 -23.65
N ALA A 565 30.70 17.57 -24.49
CA ALA A 565 30.27 16.30 -25.08
C ALA A 565 30.07 15.23 -23.97
N PRO A 566 29.08 14.33 -24.12
CA PRO A 566 28.91 13.19 -23.23
C PRO A 566 30.18 12.34 -23.09
N LYS A 567 30.45 11.79 -21.90
CA LYS A 567 31.63 10.95 -21.63
C LYS A 567 31.63 9.65 -22.44
N GLU A 568 30.44 9.12 -22.75
CA GLU A 568 30.29 7.92 -23.56
C GLU A 568 29.97 8.27 -25.01
N ASN A 569 30.62 7.57 -25.95
CA ASN A 569 30.33 7.73 -27.37
C ASN A 569 28.91 7.18 -27.68
N PRO A 570 28.11 7.91 -28.47
CA PRO A 570 26.78 7.48 -28.85
C PRO A 570 26.82 6.21 -29.69
N ARG A 571 25.81 5.36 -29.52
CA ARG A 571 25.67 4.09 -30.25
C ARG A 571 24.61 4.22 -31.33
N LYS A 572 24.76 3.41 -32.38
CA LYS A 572 23.76 3.22 -33.45
C LYS A 572 23.58 1.74 -33.70
N THR A 573 22.33 1.31 -33.82
CA THR A 573 22.00 -0.10 -34.06
C THR A 573 22.52 -0.53 -35.43
N ALA A 574 23.20 -1.69 -35.49
CA ALA A 574 23.68 -2.26 -36.75
C ALA A 574 22.51 -2.80 -37.59
N ASP A 575 22.60 -2.68 -38.91
CA ASP A 575 21.52 -3.04 -39.86
C ASP A 575 21.70 -4.44 -40.49
N GLY A 576 22.49 -5.30 -39.85
CA GLY A 576 22.80 -6.66 -40.31
C GLY A 576 23.86 -6.73 -41.42
N THR A 577 24.06 -5.67 -42.20
CA THR A 577 25.11 -5.60 -43.23
C THR A 577 26.28 -4.73 -42.78
N TYR A 578 25.99 -3.68 -42.00
CA TYR A 578 26.97 -2.71 -41.55
C TYR A 578 26.88 -2.47 -40.05
N TYR A 579 28.03 -2.14 -39.46
CA TYR A 579 28.13 -1.56 -38.13
C TYR A 579 28.61 -0.10 -38.24
N PHE A 580 28.28 0.69 -37.22
CA PHE A 580 28.47 2.14 -37.24
C PHE A 580 29.50 2.53 -36.18
N VAL A 581 30.55 3.24 -36.58
CA VAL A 581 31.59 3.75 -35.68
C VAL A 581 31.40 5.25 -35.52
N PHE A 582 31.24 5.70 -34.28
CA PHE A 582 31.09 7.12 -33.98
C PHE A 582 32.34 7.90 -34.44
N LYS A 583 32.11 8.95 -35.24
CA LYS A 583 33.15 9.80 -35.81
C LYS A 583 33.24 11.15 -35.12
N GLY A 584 32.13 11.63 -34.57
CA GLY A 584 32.02 12.96 -33.97
C GLY A 584 30.61 13.50 -34.05
N TRP A 585 30.44 14.76 -33.70
CA TRP A 585 29.16 15.46 -33.66
C TRP A 585 28.94 16.31 -34.91
N ASP A 586 27.69 16.46 -35.34
CA ASP A 586 27.31 17.20 -36.56
C ASP A 586 27.35 18.72 -36.40
N SER A 587 27.22 19.20 -35.16
CA SER A 587 27.05 20.60 -34.82
C SER A 587 28.15 21.07 -33.90
N LYS A 588 28.62 22.31 -34.09
CA LYS A 588 29.45 22.99 -33.10
C LYS A 588 28.60 23.25 -31.87
N TYR A 589 29.11 22.82 -30.72
CA TYR A 589 28.48 23.01 -29.42
C TYR A 589 29.32 23.93 -28.52
N THR A 590 30.22 24.70 -29.12
CA THR A 590 31.00 25.77 -28.48
C THR A 590 30.38 27.14 -28.81
N ASN A 591 30.53 28.12 -27.92
CA ASN A 591 29.96 29.48 -28.04
C ASN A 591 28.46 29.47 -28.37
N VAL A 592 27.66 28.82 -27.52
CA VAL A 592 26.23 28.57 -27.78
C VAL A 592 25.43 29.86 -27.68
N THR A 593 24.68 30.19 -28.73
CA THR A 593 23.84 31.41 -28.82
C THR A 593 22.38 31.12 -29.23
N LYS A 594 21.98 29.85 -29.26
CA LYS A 594 20.61 29.38 -29.53
C LYS A 594 20.44 27.96 -29.03
N ASN A 595 19.20 27.48 -28.90
CA ASN A 595 18.95 26.07 -28.60
C ASN A 595 19.53 25.18 -29.73
N LEU A 596 20.18 24.08 -29.37
CA LEU A 596 20.87 23.17 -30.28
C LEU A 596 20.44 21.73 -30.04
N VAL A 597 20.24 20.99 -31.12
CA VAL A 597 20.16 19.53 -31.11
C VAL A 597 21.38 19.01 -31.88
N VAL A 598 22.32 18.42 -31.15
CA VAL A 598 23.60 17.93 -31.64
C VAL A 598 23.47 16.43 -31.92
N LYS A 599 23.57 16.04 -33.20
CA LYS A 599 23.40 14.67 -33.63
C LYS A 599 24.74 14.00 -33.93
N PRO A 600 24.87 12.69 -33.68
CA PRO A 600 26.10 11.97 -33.92
C PRO A 600 26.30 11.59 -35.38
N ILE A 601 27.53 11.72 -35.87
CA ILE A 601 27.99 11.25 -37.17
C ILE A 601 28.66 9.89 -36.98
N PHE A 602 28.29 8.93 -37.84
CA PHE A 602 28.89 7.60 -37.86
C PHE A 602 29.53 7.29 -39.21
N ASP A 603 30.70 6.66 -39.18
CA ASP A 603 31.24 5.96 -40.35
C ASP A 603 30.61 4.57 -40.45
N LYS A 604 30.13 4.23 -41.65
CA LYS A 604 29.52 2.94 -41.97
C LYS A 604 30.62 1.95 -42.32
N LYS A 605 30.69 0.82 -41.62
CA LYS A 605 31.67 -0.25 -41.88
C LYS A 605 30.96 -1.58 -42.15
N LEU A 606 31.42 -2.31 -43.16
CA LEU A 606 30.93 -3.65 -43.45
C LEU A 606 31.22 -4.57 -42.27
N MET A 607 30.23 -5.37 -41.86
CA MET A 607 30.50 -6.45 -40.93
C MET A 607 31.54 -7.41 -41.53
N PRO A 608 32.41 -8.04 -40.71
CA PRO A 608 33.50 -8.90 -41.20
C PRO A 608 33.07 -10.07 -42.11
N ASN A 609 31.77 -10.38 -42.19
CA ASN A 609 31.20 -11.47 -42.99
C ASN A 609 30.11 -11.01 -44.01
N ALA A 610 29.99 -9.71 -44.32
CA ALA A 610 29.00 -9.21 -45.28
C ALA A 610 29.60 -9.01 -46.69
N THR A 611 28.96 -9.54 -47.73
CA THR A 611 29.35 -9.31 -49.15
C THR A 611 28.56 -8.13 -49.71
N GLU A 612 29.21 -7.17 -50.39
CA GLU A 612 28.53 -6.00 -50.97
C GLU A 612 27.48 -6.41 -52.03
N PRO A 613 26.28 -5.79 -52.04
CA PRO A 613 25.31 -6.02 -53.10
C PRO A 613 25.79 -5.39 -54.42
N THR A 614 25.99 -6.23 -55.43
CA THR A 614 26.34 -5.81 -56.79
C THR A 614 25.20 -5.02 -57.44
N THR A 615 25.43 -3.73 -57.71
CA THR A 615 24.53 -2.88 -58.51
C THR A 615 24.68 -3.16 -60.01
N LYS A 616 23.56 -3.29 -60.73
CA LYS A 616 23.48 -3.13 -62.20
C LYS A 616 22.33 -2.12 -62.52
N PRO A 617 22.47 -1.22 -63.51
CA PRO A 617 21.77 0.06 -63.54
C PRO A 617 20.52 0.02 -64.43
N THR A 618 19.50 0.83 -64.13
CA THR A 618 18.47 1.26 -65.11
C THR A 618 17.86 2.61 -64.70
N THR A 619 18.26 3.63 -65.47
CA THR A 619 17.60 4.91 -65.87
C THR A 619 17.12 5.95 -64.82
N ALA A 620 17.80 7.10 -64.85
CA ALA A 620 17.33 8.47 -64.54
C ALA A 620 16.33 8.97 -65.62
N PRO A 621 15.65 10.16 -65.54
CA PRO A 621 15.96 11.33 -64.71
C PRO A 621 14.75 12.10 -64.10
N THR A 622 15.01 13.07 -63.22
CA THR A 622 14.69 14.53 -63.39
C THR A 622 14.76 15.25 -62.04
N GLU A 623 15.37 16.44 -62.07
CA GLU A 623 15.71 17.32 -60.95
C GLU A 623 14.57 18.34 -60.66
N ALA A 624 14.37 18.62 -59.37
CA ALA A 624 13.76 19.81 -58.72
C ALA A 624 12.24 20.11 -58.92
N PRO A 625 11.54 20.78 -57.95
CA PRO A 625 12.09 21.71 -56.96
C PRO A 625 11.65 21.51 -55.49
N GLU A 626 12.41 22.16 -54.61
CA GLU A 626 12.11 22.46 -53.20
C GLU A 626 10.83 23.32 -53.06
N PRO A 627 10.00 23.08 -52.03
CA PRO A 627 9.31 24.22 -51.41
C PRO A 627 9.31 24.21 -49.87
N GLU A 628 9.65 25.38 -49.35
CA GLU A 628 9.04 26.15 -48.25
C GLU A 628 8.64 25.48 -46.93
N ILE A 629 9.22 26.06 -45.86
CA ILE A 629 8.92 25.84 -44.45
C ILE A 629 7.59 26.53 -44.12
N ILE A 630 6.62 25.76 -43.63
CA ILE A 630 5.43 26.29 -42.94
C ILE A 630 5.61 26.00 -41.44
N GLU A 631 5.68 27.06 -40.64
CA GLU A 631 5.53 27.01 -39.18
C GLU A 631 4.11 26.57 -38.82
N THR A 632 3.97 25.46 -38.11
CA THR A 632 2.78 25.17 -37.32
C THR A 632 3.17 24.77 -35.90
N GLU A 633 2.64 25.52 -34.93
CA GLU A 633 2.67 25.20 -33.50
C GLU A 633 2.03 23.83 -33.25
N PRO A 634 2.57 22.98 -32.35
CA PRO A 634 1.85 21.78 -31.95
C PRO A 634 0.89 22.09 -30.80
N GLU A 635 -0.39 21.82 -31.06
CA GLU A 635 -1.46 21.65 -30.08
C GLU A 635 -1.11 20.60 -29.00
N VAL A 636 -1.65 20.85 -27.81
CA VAL A 636 -1.62 19.98 -26.63
C VAL A 636 -2.47 18.73 -26.90
N ILE A 637 -1.85 17.55 -26.86
CA ILE A 637 -2.56 16.27 -26.76
C ILE A 637 -2.21 15.64 -25.41
N VAL A 638 -3.25 15.51 -24.57
CA VAL A 638 -3.24 14.76 -23.31
C VAL A 638 -3.39 13.28 -23.65
N THR A 639 -2.45 12.43 -23.22
CA THR A 639 -2.68 10.99 -23.07
C THR A 639 -2.14 10.49 -21.73
N GLU A 640 -2.98 9.70 -21.05
CA GLU A 640 -2.82 9.07 -19.74
C GLU A 640 -1.61 8.12 -19.62
N PRO A 641 -1.13 7.81 -18.40
CA PRO A 641 0.12 7.08 -18.19
C PRO A 641 -0.03 5.56 -18.33
N PRO A 642 0.96 4.83 -18.88
CA PRO A 642 1.02 3.39 -18.76
C PRO A 642 1.69 2.95 -17.44
N GLU A 643 1.19 1.84 -16.91
CA GLU A 643 1.64 1.14 -15.70
C GLU A 643 3.13 0.82 -15.70
N THR A 644 3.76 0.94 -14.51
CA THR A 644 5.19 0.74 -14.29
C THR A 644 5.47 -0.69 -13.83
N GLU A 645 6.21 -1.46 -14.64
CA GLU A 645 6.90 -2.67 -14.17
C GLU A 645 8.16 -2.27 -13.38
N ALA A 646 8.36 -2.90 -12.22
CA ALA A 646 9.49 -2.66 -11.32
C ALA A 646 10.78 -3.34 -11.83
N PRO A 647 11.96 -2.68 -11.76
CA PRO A 647 13.23 -3.36 -11.98
C PRO A 647 13.92 -3.74 -10.66
N THR A 648 14.02 -5.04 -10.44
CA THR A 648 15.05 -5.70 -9.63
C THR A 648 16.45 -5.45 -10.18
N THR A 649 17.37 -4.90 -9.39
CA THR A 649 18.72 -5.43 -9.08
C THR A 649 19.56 -4.40 -8.30
N LEU A 650 20.07 -4.77 -7.12
CA LEU A 650 20.99 -4.00 -6.27
C LEU A 650 22.46 -4.12 -6.74
N PRO A 651 23.30 -3.07 -6.63
CA PRO A 651 24.75 -3.15 -6.76
C PRO A 651 25.45 -3.49 -5.41
N PRO A 652 26.74 -3.89 -5.41
CA PRO A 652 27.39 -4.53 -4.26
C PRO A 652 27.90 -3.54 -3.22
N VAL A 653 27.89 -3.98 -1.97
CA VAL A 653 28.41 -3.31 -0.77
C VAL A 653 29.95 -3.34 -0.78
N THR A 654 30.58 -2.17 -0.65
CA THR A 654 32.02 -2.02 -0.40
C THR A 654 32.29 -1.93 1.10
N GLU A 655 33.29 -2.69 1.56
CA GLU A 655 33.71 -2.88 2.95
C GLU A 655 34.28 -1.60 3.59
N ALA A 656 33.94 -1.37 4.86
CA ALA A 656 34.53 -0.36 5.73
C ALA A 656 35.73 -0.94 6.52
N PRO A 657 36.76 -0.13 6.88
CA PRO A 657 37.98 -0.65 7.49
C PRO A 657 37.86 -0.87 9.00
N THR A 658 38.61 -1.89 9.43
CA THR A 658 38.68 -2.53 10.75
C THR A 658 39.22 -1.62 11.87
N THR A 659 38.62 -1.79 13.05
CA THR A 659 38.91 -1.17 14.35
C THR A 659 40.28 -1.56 14.96
N ALA A 660 40.93 -0.61 15.62
CA ALA A 660 42.05 -0.82 16.56
C ALA A 660 41.54 -0.96 18.03
N PRO A 661 42.30 -1.58 18.94
CA PRO A 661 41.76 -2.15 20.18
C PRO A 661 41.73 -1.17 21.36
N VAL A 662 40.68 -1.28 22.18
CA VAL A 662 40.52 -0.53 23.45
C VAL A 662 40.93 -1.43 24.62
N THR A 663 41.82 -0.90 25.46
CA THR A 663 42.31 -1.46 26.73
C THR A 663 41.27 -1.44 27.85
N GLU A 664 41.26 -2.50 28.65
CA GLU A 664 40.42 -2.71 29.85
C GLU A 664 40.68 -1.72 30.99
N ALA A 665 39.61 -1.39 31.73
CA ALA A 665 39.64 -0.87 33.10
C ALA A 665 38.33 -1.28 33.85
N PRO A 666 38.31 -1.35 35.19
CA PRO A 666 37.79 -2.52 35.91
C PRO A 666 36.37 -2.39 36.49
N LYS A 667 35.82 -3.58 36.80
CA LYS A 667 34.55 -3.85 37.51
C LYS A 667 34.45 -3.13 38.85
N THR A 668 33.29 -2.53 39.11
CA THR A 668 32.80 -2.15 40.44
C THR A 668 31.44 -2.81 40.69
N GLU A 669 31.29 -3.38 41.89
CA GLU A 669 30.10 -4.09 42.39
C GLU A 669 28.93 -3.13 42.74
N PRO A 670 27.67 -3.59 42.70
CA PRO A 670 26.52 -2.75 42.98
C PRO A 670 26.24 -2.66 44.47
N THR A 671 25.98 -1.44 44.95
CA THR A 671 25.49 -1.15 46.30
C THR A 671 23.97 -1.15 46.32
N GLU A 672 23.40 -1.83 47.32
CA GLU A 672 21.97 -1.97 47.59
C GLU A 672 21.27 -0.62 47.78
N ALA A 673 20.09 -0.44 47.18
CA ALA A 673 19.14 0.60 47.57
C ALA A 673 17.72 0.02 47.69
N VAL A 674 17.16 0.31 48.85
CA VAL A 674 15.93 -0.21 49.47
C VAL A 674 14.67 0.16 48.67
N VAL A 675 13.84 -0.85 48.38
CA VAL A 675 12.48 -0.68 47.85
C VAL A 675 11.51 -0.46 49.02
N THR A 676 10.88 0.72 49.07
CA THR A 676 9.73 0.99 49.92
C THR A 676 8.44 0.66 49.16
N THR A 677 7.64 -0.24 49.73
CA THR A 677 6.35 -0.70 49.22
C THR A 677 5.20 0.18 49.70
N SER A 678 4.25 0.51 48.81
CA SER A 678 2.83 0.86 49.10
C SER A 678 2.04 1.00 47.77
N PRO A 679 0.69 0.84 47.74
CA PRO A 679 0.04 -0.45 47.52
C PRO A 679 -0.76 -0.53 46.21
N VAL A 680 -1.08 -1.77 45.85
CA VAL A 680 -1.96 -2.20 44.76
C VAL A 680 -3.35 -1.58 44.92
N VAL A 681 -3.84 -0.89 43.89
CA VAL A 681 -5.26 -0.54 43.74
C VAL A 681 -5.86 -1.46 42.68
N ASP A 682 -6.99 -2.04 43.08
CA ASP A 682 -7.74 -3.12 42.47
C ASP A 682 -8.34 -2.74 41.10
N ALA A 683 -8.14 -3.60 40.11
CA ALA A 683 -8.64 -3.42 38.75
C ALA A 683 -9.97 -4.16 38.60
N THR A 684 -11.05 -3.62 39.16
CA THR A 684 -12.43 -4.07 38.88
C THR A 684 -13.43 -2.92 39.03
N GLU A 685 -13.32 -1.89 38.18
CA GLU A 685 -14.43 -0.98 37.88
C GLU A 685 -14.04 -0.12 36.67
N LEU A 686 -14.34 -0.59 35.45
CA LEU A 686 -14.46 0.21 34.22
C LEU A 686 -14.84 -0.72 33.04
N THR A 687 -15.96 -1.40 33.18
CA THR A 687 -16.64 -2.13 32.09
C THR A 687 -18.13 -1.83 32.13
N THR A 688 -18.51 -0.55 32.05
CA THR A 688 -19.85 -0.15 31.61
C THR A 688 -19.82 1.30 31.11
N GLN A 689 -19.59 1.49 29.80
CA GLN A 689 -20.12 2.58 28.94
C GLN A 689 -19.28 2.69 27.66
N ALA A 690 -19.52 1.76 26.74
CA ALA A 690 -19.18 1.93 25.31
C ALA A 690 -20.14 1.05 24.49
N GLN A 691 -21.43 1.36 24.58
CA GLN A 691 -22.48 0.81 23.71
C GLN A 691 -23.62 1.83 23.57
N GLU A 692 -23.28 2.96 22.93
CA GLU A 692 -24.16 3.96 22.33
C GLU A 692 -23.17 4.84 21.55
N ILE A 693 -22.88 4.55 20.28
CA ILE A 693 -23.59 5.06 19.11
C ILE A 693 -23.28 4.10 17.96
N GLN A 694 -24.31 3.56 17.31
CA GLN A 694 -24.26 2.96 15.99
C GLN A 694 -25.15 3.80 15.07
#